data_AF-A0A5P0ZPX1-F1
#
_entry.id   AF-A0A5P0ZPX1-F1
#
_cell.length_a   1.000
_cell.length_b   1.000
_cell.length_c   1.000
_cell.angle_alpha   90.00
_cell.angle_beta   90.00
_cell.angle_gamma   90.00
#
_symmetry.space_group_name_H-M   'P 1'
#
loop_
_entity.id
_entity.type
_entity.pdbx_description
1 polymer ?
#
loop_
_entity_poly.entity_id
_entity_poly.type
_entity_poly.pdbx_seq_one_letter_code
_entity_poly.pdbx_strand_id
1 'polypeptide(L)'
;MADLTKEQVSQELEKIRPQLNKWREDYYTKDAPAVEDNVYDKLYNRLLELEQMYPELVTPDSPSQQVGDVTLPDFNKVTHDIPMLSMGDVFSEAELAEFNDRIEKNVGHEVDYNVELKIDGLSLSLIYENGILVQGSTRGNGTIGENVTENVKTIADVPQKLSRPLSFEVRGECFMSKKEFLRLNQAREKDGHQVFANPRNAAAGSLRQLDPKITASRKLATFMYTIVTFDDLNVPTQHDALETLKELGFNVNPTAKVTTGLKGVKDYIEHFGELRDSLDYGIDGVVLKVNDLGLQRDLGNTVKVPRWEIAYKFPPEQAQSKVLDITWTIGRTGVLTPTAVMNPVSLAGTTVARATLHNEDMIKQKDIRIGDTVLLHKAGDIIPEVSQVVLDKRPKDSKPAQIPTHCPYCNSKLIHLEDEVALRCINPKCPAQVKEQLTHFASRNAMNIDGLGPKIIEQLYTKKLVQDVADIYKLTADDLNTLDGFKEKSINNLLTAIDNSKSNSVERLIFGLGIRHVGAKAGRILAEHFGNLDNLMAASTDEILSVNTMGEIIADSISTYFANDDVKKLINELKSVNINMNFIGSSNSNETNVHFTDKIIVITGTLENYKRSELSQKLVDLGAKVTGSVTKKTDLLIAGTKAGSKLTKAQQLGTQIIDEATLSDYLDDAKE
;
A
#
# COMPACT_ATOMS: atom_id res chain seq x y z
N MET A 1 17.91 -8.13 38.78
CA MET A 1 18.41 -7.19 37.77
C MET A 1 19.42 -6.29 38.47
N ALA A 2 20.60 -6.04 37.89
CA ALA A 2 21.60 -5.19 38.51
C ALA A 2 21.09 -3.73 38.56
N ASP A 3 21.21 -3.07 39.71
CA ASP A 3 20.82 -1.67 39.89
C ASP A 3 21.69 -0.78 38.98
N LEU A 4 21.13 -0.37 37.85
CA LEU A 4 21.76 0.59 36.94
C LEU A 4 21.81 1.95 37.62
N THR A 5 22.97 2.62 37.54
CA THR A 5 23.10 3.98 38.06
C THR A 5 22.33 4.98 37.20
N LYS A 6 21.91 6.11 37.78
CA LYS A 6 21.22 7.20 37.07
C LYS A 6 21.95 7.66 35.80
N GLU A 7 23.28 7.72 35.82
CA GLU A 7 24.09 8.11 34.66
C GLU A 7 24.08 7.03 33.56
N GLN A 8 24.12 5.75 33.93
CA GLN A 8 23.98 4.65 32.96
C GLN A 8 22.59 4.64 32.33
N VAL A 9 21.54 4.86 33.12
CA VAL A 9 20.17 4.99 32.62
C VAL A 9 20.05 6.19 31.67
N SER A 10 20.59 7.35 32.03
CA SER A 10 20.58 8.54 31.15
C SER A 10 21.26 8.28 29.80
N GLN A 11 22.44 7.62 29.80
CA GLN A 11 23.16 7.28 28.57
C GLN A 11 22.41 6.26 27.71
N GLU A 12 21.68 5.33 28.34
CA GLU A 12 20.85 4.37 27.61
C GLU A 12 19.63 5.07 26.99
N LEU A 13 18.95 5.96 27.73
CA LEU A 13 17.82 6.76 27.26
C LEU A 13 18.19 7.67 26.08
N GLU A 14 19.38 8.29 26.10
CA GLU A 14 19.89 9.12 24.99
C GLU A 14 20.06 8.34 23.67
N LYS A 15 20.25 7.02 23.74
CA LYS A 15 20.34 6.16 22.54
C LYS A 15 18.99 5.60 22.14
N ILE A 16 18.18 5.19 23.11
CA ILE A 16 16.89 4.53 22.86
C ILE A 16 15.85 5.51 22.30
N ARG A 17 15.75 6.73 22.84
CA ARG A 17 14.72 7.70 22.44
C ARG A 17 14.82 8.11 20.96
N PRO A 18 15.99 8.52 20.42
CA PRO A 18 16.10 8.87 19.00
C PRO A 18 15.80 7.69 18.08
N GLN A 19 16.21 6.49 18.46
CA GLN A 19 15.97 5.27 17.67
C GLN A 19 14.48 4.93 17.60
N LEU A 20 13.78 4.96 18.73
CA LEU A 20 12.33 4.73 18.79
C LEU A 20 11.55 5.81 18.04
N ASN A 21 11.95 7.08 18.14
CA ASN A 21 11.31 8.16 17.39
C ASN A 21 11.48 7.99 15.88
N LYS A 22 12.66 7.58 15.41
CA LYS A 22 12.89 7.27 13.99
C LYS A 22 11.99 6.11 13.51
N TRP A 23 11.90 5.04 14.29
CA TRP A 23 11.02 3.91 13.94
C TRP A 23 9.54 4.27 13.95
N ARG A 24 9.11 5.15 14.87
CA ARG A 24 7.73 5.69 14.87
C ARG A 24 7.43 6.48 13.60
N GLU A 25 8.37 7.31 13.14
CA GLU A 25 8.22 8.09 11.91
C GLU A 25 8.11 7.18 10.67
N ASP A 26 9.00 6.19 10.59
CA ASP A 26 8.98 5.19 9.51
C ASP A 26 7.66 4.39 9.51
N TYR A 27 7.11 4.10 10.69
CA TYR A 27 5.89 3.33 10.88
C TYR A 27 4.61 4.14 10.60
N TYR A 28 4.40 5.24 11.32
CA TYR A 28 3.15 6.01 11.33
C TYR A 28 3.08 7.07 10.23
N THR A 29 4.22 7.65 9.83
CA THR A 29 4.24 8.71 8.81
C THR A 29 4.48 8.13 7.43
N LYS A 30 5.50 7.27 7.28
CA LYS A 30 5.93 6.73 5.97
C LYS A 30 5.23 5.44 5.56
N ASP A 31 4.50 4.80 6.46
CA ASP A 31 3.89 3.47 6.25
C ASP A 31 4.91 2.42 5.76
N ALA A 32 6.17 2.55 6.19
CA ALA A 32 7.33 1.79 5.71
C ALA A 32 8.27 1.45 6.89
N PRO A 33 7.88 0.52 7.78
CA PRO A 33 8.63 0.21 8.98
C PRO A 33 10.06 -0.26 8.70
N ALA A 34 11.02 0.25 9.48
CA ALA A 34 12.42 -0.18 9.41
C ALA A 34 12.71 -1.44 10.23
N VAL A 35 11.84 -1.78 11.19
CA VAL A 35 11.92 -2.97 12.04
C VAL A 35 10.54 -3.54 12.29
N GLU A 36 10.49 -4.82 12.65
CA GLU A 36 9.27 -5.51 13.07
C GLU A 36 8.70 -4.97 14.41
N ASP A 37 7.39 -5.09 14.58
CA ASP A 37 6.65 -4.58 15.76
C ASP A 37 7.20 -5.14 17.08
N ASN A 38 7.57 -6.42 17.12
CA ASN A 38 8.14 -7.03 18.33
C ASN A 38 9.52 -6.47 18.72
N VAL A 39 10.32 -6.04 17.74
CA VAL A 39 11.63 -5.42 17.98
C VAL A 39 11.42 -4.02 18.56
N TYR A 40 10.46 -3.28 18.01
CA TYR A 40 10.02 -2.00 18.53
C TYR A 40 9.51 -2.15 19.97
N ASP A 41 8.57 -3.07 20.22
CA ASP A 41 7.93 -3.29 21.52
C ASP A 41 8.95 -3.65 22.60
N LYS A 42 9.94 -4.49 22.29
CA LYS A 42 11.01 -4.85 23.23
C LYS A 42 11.85 -3.63 23.64
N LEU A 43 12.22 -2.78 22.69
CA LEU A 43 12.99 -1.58 22.98
C LEU A 43 12.14 -0.53 23.70
N TYR A 44 10.85 -0.46 23.40
CA TYR A 44 9.89 0.41 24.06
C TYR A 44 9.62 -0.02 25.51
N ASN A 45 9.49 -1.32 25.80
CA ASN A 45 9.38 -1.83 27.17
C ASN A 45 10.64 -1.50 27.98
N ARG A 46 11.82 -1.63 27.36
CA ARG A 46 13.07 -1.22 27.98
C ARG A 46 13.08 0.28 28.32
N LEU A 47 12.56 1.14 27.44
CA LEU A 47 12.37 2.57 27.73
C LEU A 47 11.47 2.76 28.96
N LEU A 48 10.33 2.06 29.05
CA LEU A 48 9.40 2.17 30.17
C LEU A 48 10.01 1.72 31.50
N GLU A 49 10.74 0.59 31.51
CA GLU A 49 11.45 0.10 32.70
C GLU A 49 12.44 1.14 33.24
N LEU A 50 13.22 1.75 32.34
CA LEU A 50 14.22 2.76 32.68
C LEU A 50 13.58 4.04 33.22
N GLU A 51 12.50 4.50 32.58
CA GLU A 51 11.75 5.68 33.02
C GLU A 51 11.00 5.45 34.34
N GLN A 52 10.55 4.24 34.61
CA GLN A 52 9.95 3.87 35.89
C GLN A 52 10.99 3.85 37.02
N MET A 53 12.22 3.43 36.73
CA MET A 53 13.32 3.36 37.70
C MET A 53 13.81 4.77 38.11
N TYR A 54 13.80 5.72 37.18
CA TYR A 54 14.16 7.12 37.41
C TYR A 54 13.14 8.10 36.77
N PRO A 55 11.98 8.33 37.43
CA PRO A 55 10.91 9.17 36.90
C PRO A 55 11.33 10.61 36.58
N GLU A 56 12.38 11.13 37.23
CA GLU A 56 12.89 12.48 36.98
C GLU A 56 13.61 12.63 35.63
N LEU A 57 13.91 11.52 34.94
CA LEU A 57 14.53 11.53 33.61
C LEU A 57 13.50 11.53 32.47
N VAL A 58 12.20 11.43 32.77
CA VAL A 58 11.12 11.47 31.78
C VAL A 58 11.01 12.87 31.18
N THR A 59 11.05 12.96 29.86
CA THR A 59 10.93 14.23 29.13
C THR A 59 9.65 14.26 28.29
N PRO A 60 9.05 15.44 28.03
CA PRO A 60 7.81 15.57 27.24
C PRO A 60 7.91 15.06 25.80
N ASP A 61 9.12 15.02 25.24
CA ASP A 61 9.42 14.51 23.90
C ASP A 61 9.73 13.01 23.87
N SER A 62 9.69 12.32 25.02
CA SER A 62 9.90 10.87 25.09
C SER A 62 8.79 10.12 24.34
N PRO A 63 9.11 9.03 23.62
CA PRO A 63 8.10 8.16 22.99
C PRO A 63 7.01 7.66 23.95
N SER A 64 7.30 7.54 25.25
CA SER A 64 6.34 7.13 26.28
C SER A 64 5.26 8.18 26.56
N GLN A 65 5.51 9.46 26.21
CA GLN A 65 4.60 10.59 26.41
C GLN A 65 3.83 10.99 25.15
N GLN A 66 4.06 10.31 24.03
CA GLN A 66 3.49 10.66 22.73
C GLN A 66 2.59 9.56 22.16
N VAL A 67 1.56 9.97 21.41
CA VAL A 67 0.63 9.09 20.68
C VAL A 67 0.82 9.31 19.18
N GLY A 68 0.89 8.23 18.40
CA GLY A 68 0.97 8.29 16.93
C GLY A 68 2.18 9.10 16.43
N ASP A 69 2.03 9.85 15.33
CA ASP A 69 3.10 10.69 14.75
C ASP A 69 2.55 11.88 13.93
N VAL A 70 3.42 12.65 13.30
CA VAL A 70 3.09 13.89 12.56
C VAL A 70 2.22 13.58 11.35
N THR A 71 1.17 14.39 11.16
CA THR A 71 0.27 14.33 10.01
C THR A 71 0.93 14.85 8.73
N LEU A 72 0.60 14.26 7.59
CA LEU A 72 1.17 14.65 6.30
C LEU A 72 0.73 16.06 5.88
N PRO A 73 1.61 16.85 5.22
CA PRO A 73 1.27 18.22 4.79
C PRO A 73 0.11 18.31 3.80
N ASP A 74 -0.06 17.27 2.98
CA ASP A 74 -1.00 17.26 1.85
C ASP A 74 -2.45 16.96 2.26
N PHE A 75 -2.67 16.52 3.51
CA PHE A 75 -4.02 16.27 4.05
C PHE A 75 -4.47 17.43 4.94
N ASN A 76 -5.75 17.77 4.83
CA ASN A 76 -6.37 18.71 5.77
C ASN A 76 -6.34 18.10 7.18
N LYS A 77 -6.00 18.92 8.18
CA LYS A 77 -5.90 18.48 9.57
C LYS A 77 -7.25 18.62 10.27
N VAL A 78 -7.56 17.67 11.14
CA VAL A 78 -8.77 17.62 11.96
C VAL A 78 -8.37 17.55 13.41
N THR A 79 -8.94 18.41 14.26
CA THR A 79 -8.77 18.31 15.71
C THR A 79 -9.83 17.37 16.26
N HIS A 80 -9.42 16.43 17.11
CA HIS A 80 -10.32 15.54 17.84
C HIS A 80 -10.77 16.25 19.12
N ASP A 81 -12.08 16.40 19.32
CA ASP A 81 -12.63 17.04 20.53
C ASP A 81 -12.29 16.24 21.79
N ILE A 82 -12.37 14.92 21.69
CA ILE A 82 -11.86 13.98 22.68
C ILE A 82 -10.61 13.33 22.11
N PRO A 83 -9.44 13.36 22.79
CA PRO A 83 -8.23 12.76 22.24
C PRO A 83 -8.38 11.26 21.92
N MET A 84 -7.76 10.82 20.83
CA MET A 84 -7.56 9.40 20.49
C MET A 84 -6.27 8.91 21.12
N LEU A 85 -6.39 8.11 22.18
CA LEU A 85 -5.24 7.58 22.94
C LEU A 85 -4.68 6.29 22.32
N SER A 86 -3.56 5.82 22.87
CA SER A 86 -3.03 4.47 22.61
C SER A 86 -3.59 3.50 23.64
N MET A 87 -3.39 2.21 23.41
CA MET A 87 -3.58 1.17 24.43
C MET A 87 -2.27 0.90 25.18
N GLY A 88 -2.38 0.43 26.42
CA GLY A 88 -1.27 -0.20 27.13
C GLY A 88 -1.15 -1.66 26.70
N ASP A 89 0.06 -2.19 26.67
CA ASP A 89 0.34 -3.57 26.23
C ASP A 89 0.83 -4.43 27.41
N VAL A 90 0.43 -5.70 27.40
CA VAL A 90 0.98 -6.76 28.25
C VAL A 90 1.30 -7.99 27.40
N PHE A 91 2.31 -8.72 27.84
CA PHE A 91 2.91 -9.84 27.09
C PHE A 91 2.87 -11.15 27.88
N SER A 92 2.32 -11.15 29.10
CA SER A 92 2.19 -12.34 29.93
C SER A 92 0.92 -12.35 30.76
N GLU A 93 0.49 -13.55 31.15
CA GLU A 93 -0.64 -13.72 32.07
C GLU A 93 -0.40 -13.08 33.44
N ALA A 94 0.86 -12.99 33.88
CA ALA A 94 1.22 -12.37 35.15
C ALA A 94 0.99 -10.85 35.10
N GLU A 95 1.43 -10.19 34.03
CA GLU A 95 1.17 -8.75 33.81
C GLU A 95 -0.33 -8.48 33.68
N LEU A 96 -1.08 -9.40 33.07
CA LEU A 96 -2.54 -9.31 32.97
C LEU A 96 -3.21 -9.44 34.35
N ALA A 97 -2.70 -10.32 35.21
CA ALA A 97 -3.12 -10.43 36.60
C ALA A 97 -2.87 -9.14 37.39
N GLU A 98 -1.69 -8.54 37.23
CA GLU A 98 -1.36 -7.25 37.87
C GLU A 98 -2.29 -6.11 37.42
N PHE A 99 -2.70 -6.11 36.14
CA PHE A 99 -3.70 -5.17 35.63
C PHE A 99 -5.06 -5.36 36.34
N ASN A 100 -5.56 -6.60 36.40
CA ASN A 100 -6.83 -6.91 37.05
C ASN A 100 -6.82 -6.53 38.54
N ASP A 101 -5.79 -6.95 39.27
CA ASP A 101 -5.64 -6.65 40.69
C ASP A 101 -5.66 -5.14 40.97
N ARG A 102 -5.05 -4.35 40.08
CA ARG A 102 -5.05 -2.89 40.17
C ARG A 102 -6.46 -2.31 39.95
N ILE A 103 -7.23 -2.85 39.02
CA ILE A 103 -8.61 -2.41 38.76
C ILE A 103 -9.51 -2.75 39.94
N GLU A 104 -9.53 -4.02 40.36
CA GLU A 104 -10.37 -4.48 41.46
C GLU A 104 -10.04 -3.76 42.77
N LYS A 105 -8.75 -3.47 43.02
CA LYS A 105 -8.35 -2.68 44.19
C LYS A 105 -8.89 -1.24 44.14
N ASN A 106 -8.92 -0.61 42.96
CA ASN A 106 -9.44 0.75 42.81
C ASN A 106 -10.97 0.80 42.91
N VAL A 107 -11.64 -0.24 42.41
CA VAL A 107 -13.11 -0.32 42.31
C VAL A 107 -13.76 -0.99 43.54
N GLY A 108 -13.00 -1.80 44.28
CA GLY A 108 -13.41 -2.47 45.52
C GLY A 108 -14.20 -3.77 45.32
N HIS A 109 -14.35 -4.25 44.09
CA HIS A 109 -15.04 -5.50 43.74
C HIS A 109 -14.53 -6.05 42.39
N GLU A 110 -14.87 -7.30 42.09
CA GLU A 110 -14.57 -7.95 40.80
C GLU A 110 -15.30 -7.24 39.67
N VAL A 111 -14.63 -7.07 38.53
CA VAL A 111 -15.16 -6.35 37.36
C VAL A 111 -15.42 -7.29 36.19
N ASP A 112 -16.44 -6.96 35.40
CA ASP A 112 -16.68 -7.60 34.11
C ASP A 112 -15.84 -6.93 33.02
N TYR A 113 -15.30 -7.73 32.11
CA TYR A 113 -14.58 -7.27 30.92
C TYR A 113 -15.35 -7.61 29.65
N ASN A 114 -15.41 -6.69 28.70
CA ASN A 114 -15.71 -7.00 27.30
C ASN A 114 -14.38 -7.28 26.59
N VAL A 115 -14.18 -8.53 26.16
CA VAL A 115 -12.99 -8.97 25.44
C VAL A 115 -13.24 -8.93 23.94
N GLU A 116 -12.29 -8.35 23.21
CA GLU A 116 -12.36 -8.10 21.77
C GLU A 116 -11.04 -8.47 21.09
N LEU A 117 -11.08 -8.81 19.80
CA LEU A 117 -9.85 -9.01 19.03
C LEU A 117 -9.16 -7.67 18.75
N LYS A 118 -7.84 -7.63 18.96
CA LYS A 118 -7.03 -6.46 18.61
C LYS A 118 -6.69 -6.49 17.13
N ILE A 119 -7.46 -5.73 16.35
CA ILE A 119 -7.36 -5.69 14.89
C ILE A 119 -6.06 -4.98 14.47
N ASP A 120 -5.32 -5.59 13.55
CA ASP A 120 -4.10 -4.99 13.01
C ASP A 120 -4.42 -4.11 11.79
N GLY A 121 -4.63 -2.82 12.05
CA GLY A 121 -4.98 -1.84 11.03
C GLY A 121 -4.56 -0.41 11.38
N LEU A 122 -5.39 0.54 10.94
CA LEU A 122 -5.25 1.94 11.29
C LEU A 122 -6.54 2.45 11.94
N SER A 123 -6.38 3.08 13.11
CA SER A 123 -7.50 3.66 13.84
C SER A 123 -8.18 4.79 13.07
N LEU A 124 -9.51 4.74 13.09
CA LEU A 124 -10.42 5.57 12.34
C LEU A 124 -11.46 6.19 13.29
N SER A 125 -11.66 7.50 13.20
CA SER A 125 -12.75 8.21 13.87
C SER A 125 -13.75 8.72 12.83
N LEU A 126 -15.03 8.47 13.07
CA LEU A 126 -16.15 8.90 12.24
C LEU A 126 -17.13 9.73 13.05
N ILE A 127 -17.47 10.91 12.55
CA ILE A 127 -18.46 11.80 13.15
C ILE A 127 -19.71 11.80 12.28
N TYR A 128 -20.83 11.52 12.93
CA TYR A 128 -22.16 11.60 12.35
C TYR A 128 -22.91 12.78 12.95
N GLU A 129 -23.64 13.49 12.11
CA GLU A 129 -24.60 14.52 12.52
C GLU A 129 -25.97 14.18 11.96
N ASN A 130 -26.97 14.08 12.84
CA ASN A 130 -28.35 13.77 12.47
C ASN A 130 -28.47 12.51 11.59
N GLY A 131 -27.62 11.52 11.89
CA GLY A 131 -27.50 10.24 11.18
C GLY A 131 -26.74 10.30 9.85
N ILE A 132 -26.06 11.39 9.51
CA ILE A 132 -25.29 11.52 8.25
C ILE A 132 -23.79 11.62 8.56
N LEU A 133 -22.96 10.86 7.83
CA LEU A 133 -21.50 10.95 7.96
C LEU A 133 -21.02 12.33 7.49
N VAL A 134 -20.44 13.11 8.41
CA VAL A 134 -19.92 14.45 8.10
C VAL A 134 -18.39 14.49 8.04
N GLN A 135 -17.72 13.65 8.82
CA GLN A 135 -16.25 13.66 8.91
C GLN A 135 -15.70 12.27 9.21
N GLY A 136 -14.66 11.89 8.48
CA GLY A 136 -13.79 10.74 8.78
C GLY A 136 -12.36 11.22 8.97
N SER A 137 -11.68 10.72 10.00
CA SER A 137 -10.31 11.14 10.32
C SER A 137 -9.45 10.02 10.87
N THR A 138 -8.14 10.09 10.59
CA THR A 138 -7.15 9.19 11.18
C THR A 138 -6.80 9.64 12.60
N ARG A 139 -6.11 8.78 13.37
CA ARG A 139 -5.62 9.16 14.71
C ARG A 139 -4.61 10.31 14.69
N GLY A 140 -3.70 10.34 13.71
CA GLY A 140 -2.57 11.26 13.68
C GLY A 140 -1.75 11.21 14.98
N ASN A 141 -1.59 12.34 15.66
CA ASN A 141 -0.88 12.42 16.94
C ASN A 141 -1.77 12.24 18.19
N GLY A 142 -3.01 11.80 17.99
CA GLY A 142 -4.01 11.62 19.04
C GLY A 142 -4.88 12.85 19.31
N THR A 143 -4.37 14.06 19.09
CA THR A 143 -5.17 15.31 19.17
C THR A 143 -5.54 15.83 17.79
N ILE A 144 -4.65 15.64 16.81
CA ILE A 144 -4.82 16.10 15.44
C ILE A 144 -4.66 14.92 14.50
N GLY A 145 -5.72 14.61 13.77
CA GLY A 145 -5.80 13.61 12.71
C GLY A 145 -5.72 14.20 11.30
N GLU A 146 -5.68 13.30 10.31
CA GLU A 146 -5.81 13.65 8.89
C GLU A 146 -7.27 13.46 8.45
N ASN A 147 -7.82 14.42 7.72
CA ASN A 147 -9.15 14.31 7.14
C ASN A 147 -9.12 13.31 5.97
N VAL A 148 -9.77 12.17 6.17
CA VAL A 148 -9.90 11.10 5.18
C VAL A 148 -11.36 10.85 4.81
N THR A 149 -12.22 11.86 4.97
CA THR A 149 -13.68 11.73 4.79
C THR A 149 -14.03 11.16 3.42
N GLU A 150 -13.45 11.70 2.34
CA GLU A 150 -13.75 11.23 0.99
C GLU A 150 -13.25 9.80 0.73
N ASN A 151 -12.13 9.40 1.35
CA ASN A 151 -11.60 8.03 1.28
C ASN A 151 -12.50 7.05 2.02
N VAL A 152 -12.91 7.40 3.23
CA VAL A 152 -13.82 6.62 4.09
C VAL A 152 -15.16 6.39 3.39
N LYS A 153 -15.68 7.39 2.65
CA LYS A 153 -16.92 7.25 1.87
C LYS A 153 -16.87 6.14 0.82
N THR A 154 -15.67 5.69 0.43
CA THR A 154 -15.49 4.60 -0.54
C THR A 154 -15.51 3.21 0.10
N ILE A 155 -15.48 3.13 1.43
CA ILE A 155 -15.48 1.87 2.17
C ILE A 155 -16.92 1.39 2.32
N ALA A 156 -17.21 0.20 1.78
CA ALA A 156 -18.57 -0.35 1.75
C ALA A 156 -19.17 -0.57 3.15
N ASP A 157 -18.32 -0.88 4.13
CA ASP A 157 -18.67 -1.16 5.52
C ASP A 157 -19.09 0.10 6.30
N VAL A 158 -18.81 1.29 5.78
CA VAL A 158 -19.09 2.55 6.48
C VAL A 158 -20.44 3.11 6.03
N PRO A 159 -21.47 3.11 6.90
CA PRO A 159 -22.79 3.59 6.54
C PRO A 159 -22.74 5.10 6.30
N GLN A 160 -23.15 5.56 5.12
CA GLN A 160 -23.23 7.00 4.81
C GLN A 160 -24.39 7.68 5.54
N LYS A 161 -25.42 6.90 5.85
CA LYS A 161 -26.60 7.30 6.62
C LYS A 161 -26.97 6.19 7.59
N LEU A 162 -27.19 6.55 8.84
CA LEU A 162 -27.61 5.65 9.91
C LEU A 162 -29.13 5.41 9.88
N SER A 163 -29.56 4.32 10.52
CA SER A 163 -30.98 3.99 10.69
C SER A 163 -31.72 4.99 11.58
N ARG A 164 -31.00 5.71 12.45
CA ARG A 164 -31.53 6.73 13.37
C ARG A 164 -30.81 8.07 13.16
N PRO A 165 -31.51 9.21 13.34
CA PRO A 165 -30.95 10.55 13.15
C PRO A 165 -30.12 10.99 14.37
N LEU A 166 -29.03 10.26 14.64
CA LEU A 166 -28.19 10.47 15.82
C LEU A 166 -26.93 11.25 15.48
N SER A 167 -26.43 12.03 16.45
CA SER A 167 -25.19 12.79 16.33
C SER A 167 -24.18 12.27 17.34
N PHE A 168 -23.12 11.61 16.87
CA PHE A 168 -22.08 11.05 17.75
C PHE A 168 -20.78 10.79 16.99
N GLU A 169 -19.70 10.64 17.76
CA GLU A 169 -18.43 10.11 17.26
C GLU A 169 -18.32 8.62 17.56
N VAL A 170 -17.91 7.85 16.56
CA VAL A 170 -17.61 6.42 16.66
C VAL A 170 -16.19 6.15 16.18
N ARG A 171 -15.47 5.31 16.93
CA ARG A 171 -14.11 4.89 16.64
C ARG A 171 -14.04 3.41 16.34
N GLY A 172 -13.14 3.10 15.42
CA GLY A 172 -12.94 1.77 14.90
C GLY A 172 -11.56 1.60 14.31
N GLU A 173 -11.33 0.43 13.74
CA GLU A 173 -10.11 0.12 13.00
C GLU A 173 -10.46 -0.06 11.52
N CYS A 174 -9.74 0.64 10.66
CA CYS A 174 -9.73 0.37 9.23
C CYS A 174 -8.61 -0.64 8.92
N PHE A 175 -8.95 -1.75 8.30
CA PHE A 175 -8.00 -2.83 8.04
C PHE A 175 -8.13 -3.35 6.59
N MET A 176 -7.15 -4.15 6.20
CA MET A 176 -7.14 -4.86 4.93
C MET A 176 -7.15 -6.36 5.19
N SER A 177 -8.06 -7.09 4.54
CA SER A 177 -8.09 -8.55 4.65
C SER A 177 -6.81 -9.16 4.07
N LYS A 178 -6.41 -10.32 4.59
CA LYS A 178 -5.23 -11.07 4.13
C LYS A 178 -5.29 -11.34 2.62
N LYS A 179 -6.49 -11.65 2.12
CA LYS A 179 -6.76 -11.86 0.69
C LYS A 179 -6.51 -10.62 -0.16
N GLU A 180 -7.03 -9.47 0.27
CA GLU A 180 -6.88 -8.22 -0.49
C GLU A 180 -5.45 -7.67 -0.41
N PHE A 181 -4.76 -7.88 0.71
CA PHE A 181 -3.33 -7.58 0.84
C PHE A 181 -2.48 -8.37 -0.16
N LEU A 182 -2.69 -9.69 -0.24
CA LEU A 182 -2.01 -10.55 -1.21
C LEU A 182 -2.24 -10.08 -2.65
N ARG A 183 -3.50 -9.81 -2.99
CA ARG A 183 -3.86 -9.30 -4.32
C ARG A 183 -3.16 -7.98 -4.62
N LEU A 184 -3.11 -7.08 -3.64
CA LEU A 184 -2.48 -5.77 -3.78
C LEU A 184 -0.96 -5.89 -3.97
N ASN A 185 -0.28 -6.69 -3.15
CA ASN A 185 1.17 -6.86 -3.27
C ASN A 185 1.56 -7.54 -4.58
N GLN A 186 0.82 -8.55 -5.03
CA GLN A 186 1.03 -9.17 -6.36
C GLN A 186 0.90 -8.14 -7.50
N ALA A 187 -0.08 -7.23 -7.41
CA ALA A 187 -0.23 -6.17 -8.39
C ALA A 187 0.95 -5.18 -8.34
N ARG A 188 1.40 -4.78 -7.14
CA ARG A 188 2.54 -3.87 -6.95
C ARG A 188 3.84 -4.47 -7.45
N GLU A 189 4.12 -5.72 -7.13
CA GLU A 189 5.30 -6.44 -7.58
C GLU A 189 5.34 -6.54 -9.10
N LYS A 190 4.20 -6.91 -9.72
CA LYS A 190 4.06 -6.96 -11.18
C LYS A 190 4.33 -5.60 -11.84
N ASP A 191 3.92 -4.51 -11.19
CA ASP A 191 4.11 -3.15 -11.68
C ASP A 191 5.50 -2.57 -11.31
N GLY A 192 6.37 -3.35 -10.66
CA GLY A 192 7.72 -2.93 -10.25
C GLY A 192 7.74 -1.96 -9.07
N HIS A 193 6.62 -1.83 -8.35
CA HIS A 193 6.52 -1.03 -7.14
C HIS A 193 6.96 -1.84 -5.91
N GLN A 194 7.46 -1.14 -4.89
CA GLN A 194 7.76 -1.75 -3.60
C GLN A 194 6.49 -2.32 -2.97
N VAL A 195 6.51 -3.58 -2.57
CA VAL A 195 5.40 -4.24 -1.86
C VAL A 195 5.23 -3.66 -0.46
N PHE A 196 4.03 -3.71 0.08
CA PHE A 196 3.79 -3.39 1.48
C PHE A 196 4.31 -4.51 2.38
N ALA A 197 4.89 -4.14 3.53
CA ALA A 197 5.45 -5.10 4.48
C ALA A 197 4.36 -5.96 5.13
N ASN A 198 3.24 -5.36 5.55
CA ASN A 198 2.15 -6.04 6.23
C ASN A 198 0.76 -5.45 5.88
N PRO A 199 -0.35 -6.16 6.18
CA PRO A 199 -1.70 -5.68 5.95
C PRO A 199 -2.02 -4.33 6.57
N ARG A 200 -1.44 -4.01 7.73
CA ARG A 200 -1.60 -2.74 8.43
C ARG A 200 -1.07 -1.55 7.64
N ASN A 201 0.19 -1.61 7.20
CA ASN A 201 0.80 -0.57 6.36
C ASN A 201 0.09 -0.46 5.01
N ALA A 202 -0.34 -1.60 4.46
CA ALA A 202 -1.16 -1.58 3.26
C ALA A 202 -2.51 -0.88 3.48
N ALA A 203 -3.17 -1.09 4.63
CA ALA A 203 -4.41 -0.42 5.00
C ALA A 203 -4.19 1.09 5.18
N ALA A 204 -3.18 1.49 5.97
CA ALA A 204 -2.83 2.88 6.20
C ALA A 204 -2.51 3.62 4.90
N GLY A 205 -1.58 3.09 4.10
CA GLY A 205 -1.23 3.65 2.81
C GLY A 205 -2.40 3.65 1.82
N SER A 206 -3.35 2.71 1.92
CA SER A 206 -4.52 2.67 1.05
C SER A 206 -5.61 3.64 1.45
N LEU A 207 -5.74 3.96 2.75
CA LEU A 207 -6.69 4.97 3.24
C LEU A 207 -6.16 6.39 2.97
N ARG A 208 -4.85 6.60 3.11
CA ARG A 208 -4.17 7.90 2.97
C ARG A 208 -3.82 8.19 1.52
N GLN A 209 -4.81 8.15 0.64
CA GLN A 209 -4.66 8.45 -0.80
C GLN A 209 -5.29 9.80 -1.14
N LEU A 210 -4.58 10.65 -1.90
CA LEU A 210 -5.14 11.93 -2.36
C LEU A 210 -6.31 11.74 -3.35
N ASP A 211 -6.31 10.64 -4.11
CA ASP A 211 -7.43 10.23 -4.95
C ASP A 211 -8.23 9.10 -4.26
N PRO A 212 -9.47 9.39 -3.78
CA PRO A 212 -10.33 8.39 -3.15
C PRO A 212 -10.63 7.17 -4.03
N LYS A 213 -10.56 7.30 -5.37
CA LYS A 213 -10.75 6.16 -6.27
C LYS A 213 -9.69 5.08 -6.07
N ILE A 214 -8.48 5.48 -5.66
CA ILE A 214 -7.44 4.53 -5.29
C ILE A 214 -7.91 3.76 -4.07
N THR A 215 -8.32 4.43 -2.99
CA THR A 215 -8.87 3.77 -1.78
C THR A 215 -10.00 2.80 -2.11
N ALA A 216 -10.95 3.21 -2.96
CA ALA A 216 -12.06 2.36 -3.40
C ALA A 216 -11.58 1.03 -4.03
N SER A 217 -10.51 1.09 -4.84
CA SER A 217 -9.92 -0.10 -5.49
C SER A 217 -9.19 -1.05 -4.53
N ARG A 218 -8.85 -0.58 -3.33
CA ARG A 218 -8.09 -1.32 -2.31
C ARG A 218 -8.97 -2.16 -1.40
N LYS A 219 -10.29 -1.98 -1.46
CA LYS A 219 -11.29 -2.78 -0.72
C LYS A 219 -10.97 -2.90 0.77
N LEU A 220 -10.78 -1.75 1.41
CA LEU A 220 -10.64 -1.68 2.87
C LEU A 220 -11.94 -2.12 3.55
N ALA A 221 -11.80 -2.58 4.77
CA ALA A 221 -12.90 -2.97 5.65
C ALA A 221 -12.75 -2.26 7.00
N THR A 222 -13.82 -2.23 7.79
CA THR A 222 -13.80 -1.58 9.12
C THR A 222 -14.46 -2.43 10.18
N PHE A 223 -13.91 -2.40 11.40
CA PHE A 223 -14.62 -2.82 12.60
C PHE A 223 -14.71 -1.65 13.57
N MET A 224 -15.94 -1.25 13.91
CA MET A 224 -16.19 -0.19 14.90
C MET A 224 -16.25 -0.80 16.29
N TYR A 225 -15.61 -0.16 17.26
CA TYR A 225 -15.40 -0.74 18.58
C TYR A 225 -15.65 0.22 19.76
N THR A 226 -15.81 1.53 19.54
CA THR A 226 -16.05 2.49 20.62
C THR A 226 -16.99 3.59 20.17
N ILE A 227 -18.04 3.84 20.94
CA ILE A 227 -18.82 5.08 20.89
C ILE A 227 -18.10 6.08 21.81
N VAL A 228 -17.91 7.32 21.37
CA VAL A 228 -17.13 8.31 22.14
C VAL A 228 -18.06 9.27 22.86
N THR A 229 -19.12 9.70 22.20
CA THR A 229 -20.17 10.56 22.75
C THR A 229 -21.47 9.76 22.89
N PHE A 230 -21.97 9.65 24.13
CA PHE A 230 -23.02 8.68 24.51
C PHE A 230 -24.36 9.32 24.85
N ASP A 231 -24.45 10.65 24.89
CA ASP A 231 -25.50 11.39 25.62
C ASP A 231 -26.93 11.07 25.14
N ASP A 232 -27.09 10.59 23.89
CA ASP A 232 -28.39 10.23 23.31
C ASP A 232 -28.63 8.71 23.13
N LEU A 233 -27.65 7.87 23.46
CA LEU A 233 -27.66 6.44 23.10
C LEU A 233 -28.08 5.51 24.26
N ASN A 234 -28.07 6.00 25.51
CA ASN A 234 -28.44 5.28 26.74
C ASN A 234 -27.79 3.88 26.84
N VAL A 235 -26.48 3.84 26.62
CA VAL A 235 -25.70 2.60 26.60
C VAL A 235 -24.90 2.50 27.91
N PRO A 236 -25.21 1.54 28.81
CA PRO A 236 -24.51 1.43 30.09
C PRO A 236 -23.21 0.62 29.99
N THR A 237 -23.09 -0.29 29.01
CA THR A 237 -21.92 -1.16 28.89
C THR A 237 -21.26 -1.11 27.51
N GLN A 238 -19.98 -1.47 27.47
CA GLN A 238 -19.21 -1.62 26.23
C GLN A 238 -19.85 -2.67 25.31
N HIS A 239 -20.38 -3.77 25.85
CA HIS A 239 -21.10 -4.75 25.06
C HIS A 239 -22.37 -4.18 24.42
N ASP A 240 -23.17 -3.43 25.17
CA ASP A 240 -24.36 -2.75 24.64
C ASP A 240 -23.98 -1.73 23.56
N ALA A 241 -22.80 -1.10 23.66
CA ALA A 241 -22.30 -0.17 22.65
C ALA A 241 -22.06 -0.88 21.31
N LEU A 242 -21.42 -2.06 21.36
CA LEU A 242 -21.17 -2.88 20.19
C LEU A 242 -22.46 -3.36 19.52
N GLU A 243 -23.44 -3.83 20.30
CA GLU A 243 -24.74 -4.22 19.74
C GLU A 243 -25.49 -3.01 19.15
N THR A 244 -25.42 -1.85 19.80
CA THR A 244 -26.00 -0.60 19.28
C THR A 244 -25.37 -0.18 17.94
N LEU A 245 -24.05 -0.30 17.79
CA LEU A 245 -23.35 0.00 16.54
C LEU A 245 -23.80 -0.95 15.42
N LYS A 246 -23.98 -2.24 15.72
CA LYS A 246 -24.48 -3.23 14.78
C LYS A 246 -25.91 -2.92 14.32
N GLU A 247 -26.80 -2.52 15.22
CA GLU A 247 -28.16 -2.06 14.89
C GLU A 247 -28.18 -0.80 14.00
N LEU A 248 -27.18 0.07 14.15
CA LEU A 248 -27.01 1.28 13.35
C LEU A 248 -26.42 1.00 11.95
N GLY A 249 -26.02 -0.23 11.67
CA GLY A 249 -25.49 -0.67 10.38
C GLY A 249 -23.97 -0.64 10.26
N PHE A 250 -23.24 -0.49 11.38
CA PHE A 250 -21.79 -0.64 11.38
C PHE A 250 -21.38 -2.10 11.43
N ASN A 251 -20.24 -2.39 10.80
CA ASN A 251 -19.56 -3.67 11.01
C ASN A 251 -18.87 -3.65 12.39
N VAL A 252 -19.23 -4.63 13.21
CA VAL A 252 -18.65 -4.88 14.54
C VAL A 252 -18.11 -6.30 14.56
N ASN A 253 -16.99 -6.52 15.25
CA ASN A 253 -16.38 -7.84 15.27
C ASN A 253 -17.32 -8.84 15.99
N PRO A 254 -17.71 -9.96 15.35
CA PRO A 254 -18.70 -10.88 15.91
C PRO A 254 -18.17 -11.71 17.09
N THR A 255 -16.87 -11.63 17.40
CA THR A 255 -16.24 -12.43 18.44
C THR A 255 -16.25 -11.76 19.81
N ALA A 256 -16.71 -10.51 19.93
CA ALA A 256 -16.72 -9.80 21.20
C ALA A 256 -17.57 -10.54 22.24
N LYS A 257 -17.08 -10.62 23.49
CA LYS A 257 -17.76 -11.36 24.56
C LYS A 257 -17.55 -10.71 25.92
N VAL A 258 -18.56 -10.75 26.78
CA VAL A 258 -18.43 -10.37 28.19
C VAL A 258 -17.93 -11.56 29.02
N THR A 259 -16.95 -11.31 29.88
CA THR A 259 -16.37 -12.27 30.82
C THR A 259 -16.22 -11.65 32.19
N THR A 260 -16.57 -12.40 33.24
CA THR A 260 -16.34 -11.99 34.62
C THR A 260 -14.94 -12.40 35.07
N GLY A 261 -14.15 -11.43 35.55
CA GLY A 261 -12.78 -11.63 36.00
C GLY A 261 -11.85 -12.19 34.92
N LEU A 262 -10.66 -12.65 35.33
CA LEU A 262 -9.63 -13.11 34.38
C LEU A 262 -9.83 -14.53 33.83
N LYS A 263 -10.67 -15.36 34.47
CA LYS A 263 -10.82 -16.75 34.02
C LYS A 263 -11.37 -16.81 32.59
N GLY A 264 -12.45 -16.07 32.31
CA GLY A 264 -13.04 -16.06 30.97
C GLY A 264 -12.17 -15.37 29.93
N VAL A 265 -11.30 -14.45 30.35
CA VAL A 265 -10.32 -13.78 29.48
C VAL A 265 -9.26 -14.78 28.99
N LYS A 266 -8.74 -15.64 29.87
CA LYS A 266 -7.72 -16.64 29.49
C LYS A 266 -8.24 -17.59 28.43
N ASP A 267 -9.45 -18.13 28.63
CA ASP A 267 -10.10 -19.01 27.65
C ASP A 267 -10.25 -18.30 26.28
N TYR A 268 -10.52 -16.99 26.29
CA TYR A 268 -10.60 -16.19 25.06
C TYR A 268 -9.25 -16.01 24.36
N ILE A 269 -8.21 -15.69 25.13
CA ILE A 269 -6.83 -15.55 24.64
C ILE A 269 -6.33 -16.85 24.03
N GLU A 270 -6.52 -17.99 24.71
CA GLU A 270 -6.12 -19.31 24.20
C GLU A 270 -6.86 -19.64 22.90
N HIS A 271 -8.19 -19.51 22.90
CA HIS A 271 -9.02 -19.85 21.75
C HIS A 271 -8.67 -19.04 20.50
N PHE A 272 -8.53 -17.72 20.63
CA PHE A 272 -8.22 -16.86 19.49
C PHE A 272 -6.73 -16.81 19.16
N GLY A 273 -5.86 -17.18 20.09
CA GLY A 273 -4.45 -17.48 19.81
C GLY A 273 -4.32 -18.64 18.81
N GLU A 274 -5.11 -19.70 18.98
CA GLU A 274 -5.14 -20.84 18.03
C GLU A 274 -5.80 -20.49 16.69
N LEU A 275 -6.86 -19.67 16.70
CA LEU A 275 -7.60 -19.31 15.48
C LEU A 275 -7.02 -18.13 14.70
N ARG A 276 -6.03 -17.42 15.24
CA ARG A 276 -5.42 -16.21 14.66
C ARG A 276 -5.17 -16.30 13.15
N ASP A 277 -4.59 -17.41 12.69
CA ASP A 277 -4.24 -17.57 11.29
C ASP A 277 -5.43 -17.82 10.37
N SER A 278 -6.47 -18.46 10.91
CA SER A 278 -7.68 -18.81 10.18
C SER A 278 -8.57 -17.60 9.88
N LEU A 279 -8.37 -16.49 10.60
CA LEU A 279 -9.11 -15.25 10.38
C LEU A 279 -8.71 -14.60 9.05
N ASP A 280 -9.70 -14.02 8.36
CA ASP A 280 -9.51 -13.30 7.10
C ASP A 280 -8.75 -11.97 7.26
N TYR A 281 -8.48 -11.55 8.49
CA TYR A 281 -7.82 -10.29 8.86
C TYR A 281 -6.72 -10.53 9.88
N GLY A 282 -5.78 -9.59 9.96
CA GLY A 282 -4.70 -9.63 10.94
C GLY A 282 -5.19 -9.24 12.34
N ILE A 283 -4.71 -9.96 13.35
CA ILE A 283 -4.84 -9.60 14.74
C ILE A 283 -3.48 -9.70 15.42
N ASP A 284 -3.16 -8.78 16.31
CA ASP A 284 -1.90 -8.78 17.06
C ASP A 284 -2.09 -9.06 18.56
N GLY A 285 -3.33 -9.33 18.98
CA GLY A 285 -3.66 -9.63 20.37
C GLY A 285 -5.15 -9.65 20.66
N VAL A 286 -5.47 -9.54 21.96
CA VAL A 286 -6.82 -9.39 22.51
C VAL A 286 -6.86 -8.10 23.34
N VAL A 287 -7.92 -7.32 23.20
CA VAL A 287 -8.17 -6.14 24.04
C VAL A 287 -9.17 -6.51 25.12
N LEU A 288 -8.83 -6.21 26.37
CA LEU A 288 -9.76 -6.25 27.50
C LEU A 288 -10.20 -4.83 27.80
N LYS A 289 -11.51 -4.60 27.90
CA LYS A 289 -12.08 -3.32 28.33
C LYS A 289 -13.01 -3.57 29.51
N VAL A 290 -12.91 -2.78 30.59
CA VAL A 290 -13.92 -2.80 31.66
C VAL A 290 -15.29 -2.59 31.02
N ASN A 291 -16.23 -3.50 31.26
CA ASN A 291 -17.49 -3.52 30.52
C ASN A 291 -18.41 -2.35 30.91
N ASP A 292 -18.38 -1.90 32.16
CA ASP A 292 -19.18 -0.77 32.63
C ASP A 292 -18.60 0.59 32.16
N LEU A 293 -19.37 1.34 31.36
CA LEU A 293 -18.94 2.64 30.81
C LEU A 293 -18.92 3.78 31.84
N GLY A 294 -19.64 3.64 32.96
CA GLY A 294 -19.53 4.53 34.11
C GLY A 294 -18.19 4.34 34.81
N LEU A 295 -17.81 3.08 35.07
CA LEU A 295 -16.49 2.76 35.65
C LEU A 295 -15.34 3.21 34.75
N GLN A 296 -15.46 3.10 33.43
CA GLN A 296 -14.44 3.63 32.50
C GLN A 296 -14.21 5.13 32.71
N ARG A 297 -15.29 5.92 32.91
CA ARG A 297 -15.20 7.36 33.17
C ARG A 297 -14.51 7.66 34.51
N ASP A 298 -14.86 6.91 35.55
CA ASP A 298 -14.29 7.09 36.90
C ASP A 298 -12.80 6.71 36.95
N LEU A 299 -12.42 5.64 36.24
CA LEU A 299 -11.01 5.21 36.14
C LEU A 299 -10.17 6.17 35.30
N GLY A 300 -10.76 6.80 34.28
CA GLY A 300 -10.09 7.79 33.43
C GLY A 300 -8.87 7.24 32.69
N ASN A 301 -7.92 8.13 32.38
CA ASN A 301 -6.75 7.84 31.56
C ASN A 301 -5.46 8.44 32.12
N THR A 302 -4.34 7.92 31.64
CA THR A 302 -3.04 8.59 31.71
C THR A 302 -2.89 9.56 30.52
N VAL A 303 -1.72 10.19 30.38
CA VAL A 303 -1.40 11.03 29.21
C VAL A 303 -1.54 10.25 27.89
N LYS A 304 -1.19 8.96 27.88
CA LYS A 304 -1.07 8.16 26.66
C LYS A 304 -2.10 7.04 26.52
N VAL A 305 -2.52 6.42 27.62
CA VAL A 305 -3.36 5.21 27.62
C VAL A 305 -4.50 5.30 28.63
N PRO A 306 -5.70 4.77 28.33
CA PRO A 306 -6.77 4.65 29.33
C PRO A 306 -6.41 3.64 30.42
N ARG A 307 -6.92 3.85 31.63
CA ARG A 307 -6.64 2.96 32.77
C ARG A 307 -7.51 1.71 32.77
N TRP A 308 -8.63 1.73 32.05
CA TRP A 308 -9.68 0.73 32.04
C TRP A 308 -9.60 -0.25 30.86
N GLU A 309 -8.62 -0.10 29.96
CA GLU A 309 -8.37 -1.06 28.88
C GLU A 309 -6.90 -1.47 28.81
N ILE A 310 -6.66 -2.68 28.33
CA ILE A 310 -5.31 -3.20 28.08
C ILE A 310 -5.30 -4.21 26.93
N ALA A 311 -4.22 -4.22 26.17
CA ALA A 311 -3.99 -5.15 25.08
C ALA A 311 -3.06 -6.29 25.53
N TYR A 312 -3.56 -7.52 25.50
CA TYR A 312 -2.71 -8.71 25.57
C TYR A 312 -2.16 -9.02 24.19
N LYS A 313 -0.86 -8.81 23.98
CA LYS A 313 -0.18 -9.04 22.70
C LYS A 313 0.18 -10.51 22.54
N PHE A 314 -0.16 -11.09 21.38
CA PHE A 314 0.28 -12.45 21.09
C PHE A 314 1.78 -12.49 20.81
N PRO A 315 2.50 -13.52 21.28
CA PRO A 315 3.88 -13.73 20.85
C PRO A 315 3.91 -13.93 19.33
N PRO A 316 4.92 -13.37 18.62
CA PRO A 316 5.07 -13.60 17.19
C PRO A 316 5.25 -15.10 16.93
N GLU A 317 4.47 -15.66 16.00
CA GLU A 317 4.61 -17.07 15.65
C GLU A 317 5.94 -17.28 14.92
N GLN A 318 6.71 -18.21 15.45
CA GLN A 318 8.04 -18.51 14.96
C GLN A 318 8.16 -19.99 14.67
N ALA A 319 8.63 -20.30 13.46
CA ALA A 319 8.95 -21.67 13.08
C ALA A 319 10.45 -21.79 12.84
N GLN A 320 11.06 -22.86 13.32
CA GLN A 320 12.44 -23.18 12.97
C GLN A 320 12.45 -24.09 11.76
N SER A 321 13.23 -23.75 10.74
CA SER A 321 13.49 -24.65 9.62
C SER A 321 14.96 -24.69 9.27
N LYS A 322 15.39 -25.77 8.63
CA LYS A 322 16.77 -25.93 8.16
C LYS A 322 16.89 -25.40 6.74
N VAL A 323 17.85 -24.50 6.51
CA VAL A 323 18.23 -24.04 5.17
C VAL A 323 18.90 -25.19 4.45
N LEU A 324 18.31 -25.62 3.34
CA LEU A 324 18.83 -26.69 2.48
C LEU A 324 19.68 -26.12 1.35
N ASP A 325 19.27 -24.99 0.79
CA ASP A 325 19.94 -24.35 -0.33
C ASP A 325 19.60 -22.86 -0.40
N ILE A 326 20.39 -22.09 -1.13
CA ILE A 326 20.10 -20.69 -1.47
C ILE A 326 20.05 -20.59 -2.99
N THR A 327 18.84 -20.48 -3.52
CA THR A 327 18.63 -20.32 -4.97
C THR A 327 18.65 -18.85 -5.35
N TRP A 328 19.26 -18.55 -6.49
CA TRP A 328 19.38 -17.19 -7.01
C TRP A 328 18.53 -17.03 -8.25
N THR A 329 17.60 -16.08 -8.22
CA THR A 329 16.73 -15.75 -9.36
C THR A 329 17.12 -14.40 -9.94
N ILE A 330 17.11 -14.27 -11.26
CA ILE A 330 17.34 -12.99 -11.92
C ILE A 330 16.01 -12.38 -12.33
N GLY A 331 15.73 -11.17 -11.86
CA GLY A 331 14.61 -10.38 -12.33
C GLY A 331 14.88 -9.74 -13.69
N ARG A 332 13.83 -9.19 -14.30
CA ARG A 332 13.86 -8.51 -15.60
C ARG A 332 14.94 -7.44 -15.78
N THR A 333 15.30 -6.69 -14.73
CA THR A 333 16.34 -5.64 -14.77
C THR A 333 17.73 -6.16 -14.40
N GLY A 334 17.90 -7.47 -14.35
CA GLY A 334 19.17 -8.12 -14.01
C GLY A 334 19.44 -8.24 -12.52
N VAL A 335 18.58 -7.76 -11.63
CA VAL A 335 18.72 -7.94 -10.16
C VAL A 335 18.76 -9.42 -9.83
N LEU A 336 19.77 -9.82 -9.07
CA LEU A 336 19.91 -11.16 -8.54
C LEU A 336 19.34 -11.22 -7.12
N THR A 337 18.22 -11.92 -6.95
CA THR A 337 17.52 -12.05 -5.67
C THR A 337 17.79 -13.44 -5.06
N PRO A 338 18.35 -13.50 -3.84
CA PRO A 338 18.51 -14.76 -3.12
C PRO A 338 17.22 -15.22 -2.43
N THR A 339 16.92 -16.52 -2.55
CA THR A 339 15.82 -17.18 -1.85
C THR A 339 16.33 -18.41 -1.11
N ALA A 340 16.09 -18.48 0.19
CA ALA A 340 16.35 -19.67 0.99
C ALA A 340 15.34 -20.77 0.63
N VAL A 341 15.85 -21.95 0.30
CA VAL A 341 15.08 -23.20 0.19
C VAL A 341 15.31 -23.98 1.46
N MET A 342 14.23 -24.41 2.11
CA MET A 342 14.27 -24.95 3.45
C MET A 342 13.43 -26.21 3.57
N ASN A 343 13.60 -26.94 4.67
CA ASN A 343 12.64 -27.98 5.01
C ASN A 343 11.23 -27.37 5.12
N PRO A 344 10.19 -28.00 4.54
CA PRO A 344 8.83 -27.55 4.72
C PRO A 344 8.48 -27.49 6.20
N VAL A 345 8.01 -26.34 6.67
CA VAL A 345 7.57 -26.14 8.05
C VAL A 345 6.20 -25.48 8.07
N SER A 346 5.37 -25.84 9.03
CA SER A 346 4.13 -25.11 9.28
C SER A 346 4.48 -23.79 9.95
N LEU A 347 3.98 -22.69 9.39
CA LEU A 347 4.10 -21.35 9.95
C LEU A 347 2.83 -20.58 9.58
N ALA A 348 2.14 -20.07 10.59
CA ALA A 348 0.92 -19.30 10.42
C ALA A 348 -0.11 -20.00 9.51
N GLY A 349 -0.46 -21.24 9.87
CA GLY A 349 -1.42 -22.09 9.15
C GLY A 349 -1.02 -22.56 7.74
N THR A 350 0.17 -22.21 7.23
CA THR A 350 0.63 -22.58 5.89
C THR A 350 1.95 -23.34 5.92
N THR A 351 2.15 -24.24 4.96
CA THR A 351 3.46 -24.88 4.78
C THR A 351 4.40 -23.95 4.00
N VAL A 352 5.46 -23.52 4.66
CA VAL A 352 6.52 -22.68 4.09
C VAL A 352 7.75 -23.54 3.81
N ALA A 353 8.24 -23.51 2.57
CA ALA A 353 9.51 -24.14 2.18
C ALA A 353 10.49 -23.17 1.53
N ARG A 354 10.08 -21.91 1.31
CA ARG A 354 10.88 -20.86 0.69
C ARG A 354 10.69 -19.56 1.45
N ALA A 355 11.78 -18.81 1.63
CA ALA A 355 11.76 -17.48 2.24
C ALA A 355 12.74 -16.56 1.51
N THR A 356 12.35 -15.31 1.30
CA THR A 356 13.24 -14.31 0.70
C THR A 356 14.41 -13.99 1.64
N LEU A 357 15.59 -13.77 1.06
CA LEU A 357 16.75 -13.25 1.77
C LEU A 357 17.07 -11.79 1.37
N HIS A 358 16.20 -11.17 0.55
CA HIS A 358 16.30 -9.82 0.00
C HIS A 358 17.50 -9.55 -0.91
N ASN A 359 18.73 -9.59 -0.37
CA ASN A 359 19.97 -9.27 -1.09
C ASN A 359 21.20 -9.91 -0.43
N GLU A 360 22.38 -9.73 -1.02
CA GLU A 360 23.63 -10.31 -0.49
C GLU A 360 24.05 -9.73 0.86
N ASP A 361 23.76 -8.46 1.11
CA ASP A 361 24.15 -7.79 2.36
C ASP A 361 23.34 -8.33 3.53
N MET A 362 22.06 -8.62 3.33
CA MET A 362 21.21 -9.27 4.33
C MET A 362 21.68 -10.69 4.67
N ILE A 363 22.17 -11.44 3.67
CA ILE A 363 22.80 -12.76 3.91
C ILE A 363 24.03 -12.61 4.79
N LYS A 364 24.91 -11.65 4.48
CA LYS A 364 26.14 -11.39 5.24
C LYS A 364 25.85 -10.88 6.65
N GLN A 365 24.93 -9.93 6.78
CA GLN A 365 24.55 -9.29 8.04
C GLN A 365 23.94 -10.30 9.01
N LYS A 366 23.07 -11.19 8.52
CA LYS A 366 22.47 -12.26 9.33
C LYS A 366 23.36 -13.52 9.40
N ASP A 367 24.51 -13.53 8.73
CA ASP A 367 25.43 -14.66 8.55
C ASP A 367 24.69 -15.96 8.21
N ILE A 368 23.78 -15.92 7.24
CA ILE A 368 22.95 -17.09 6.88
C ILE A 368 23.78 -18.09 6.08
N ARG A 369 23.79 -19.36 6.49
CA ARG A 369 24.56 -20.43 5.84
C ARG A 369 23.68 -21.61 5.46
N ILE A 370 24.09 -22.34 4.41
CA ILE A 370 23.46 -23.61 4.05
C ILE A 370 23.68 -24.59 5.20
N GLY A 371 22.60 -25.27 5.62
CA GLY A 371 22.57 -26.18 6.75
C GLY A 371 22.21 -25.54 8.09
N ASP A 372 22.16 -24.20 8.18
CA ASP A 372 21.73 -23.53 9.40
C ASP A 372 20.26 -23.82 9.72
N THR A 373 19.95 -23.88 11.01
CA THR A 373 18.57 -23.72 11.47
C THR A 373 18.27 -22.23 11.56
N VAL A 374 17.27 -21.78 10.81
CA VAL A 374 16.80 -20.41 10.80
C VAL A 374 15.45 -20.32 11.47
N LEU A 375 15.23 -19.18 12.11
CA LEU A 375 13.94 -18.79 12.63
C LEU A 375 13.19 -18.05 11.54
N LEU A 376 11.97 -18.51 11.29
CA LEU A 376 11.06 -17.97 10.31
C LEU A 376 9.92 -17.29 11.02
N HIS A 377 9.49 -16.20 10.43
CA HIS A 377 8.24 -15.53 10.74
C HIS A 377 7.63 -15.08 9.43
N LYS A 378 6.36 -14.71 9.45
CA LYS A 378 5.74 -14.07 8.29
C LYS A 378 5.60 -12.58 8.56
N ALA A 379 6.16 -11.77 7.67
CA ALA A 379 5.84 -10.35 7.62
C ALA A 379 4.34 -10.21 7.28
N GLY A 380 3.60 -9.58 8.19
CA GLY A 380 2.15 -9.39 8.07
C GLY A 380 1.35 -10.67 7.88
N ASP A 381 1.76 -11.76 8.55
CA ASP A 381 1.15 -13.10 8.48
C ASP A 381 1.14 -13.75 7.08
N ILE A 382 1.89 -13.20 6.10
CA ILE A 382 1.79 -13.62 4.70
C ILE A 382 3.13 -13.97 4.02
N ILE A 383 4.13 -13.08 4.00
CA ILE A 383 5.41 -13.35 3.29
C ILE A 383 6.41 -13.98 4.27
N PRO A 384 6.88 -15.21 4.05
CA PRO A 384 7.85 -15.82 4.95
C PRO A 384 9.24 -15.22 4.79
N GLU A 385 9.82 -14.81 5.91
CA GLU A 385 11.15 -14.21 5.97
C GLU A 385 12.00 -14.86 7.05
N VAL A 386 13.30 -14.98 6.75
CA VAL A 386 14.29 -15.43 7.72
C VAL A 386 14.59 -14.28 8.68
N SER A 387 14.16 -14.39 9.94
CA SER A 387 14.45 -13.37 10.95
C SER A 387 15.90 -13.45 11.40
N GLN A 388 16.32 -14.60 11.89
CA GLN A 388 17.66 -14.83 12.43
C GLN A 388 18.11 -16.29 12.28
N VAL A 389 19.42 -16.50 12.40
CA VAL A 389 20.00 -17.84 12.52
C VAL A 389 20.00 -18.28 13.98
N VAL A 390 19.61 -19.52 14.24
CA VAL A 390 19.73 -20.18 15.54
C VAL A 390 21.16 -20.68 15.70
N LEU A 391 22.07 -19.79 16.13
CA LEU A 391 23.52 -20.05 16.20
C LEU A 391 23.89 -21.30 17.04
N ASP A 392 23.14 -21.59 18.10
CA ASP A 392 23.36 -22.76 18.95
C ASP A 392 23.19 -24.09 18.21
N LYS A 393 22.42 -24.09 17.12
CA LYS A 393 22.16 -25.26 16.27
C LYS A 393 23.03 -25.26 15.01
N ARG A 394 23.96 -24.31 14.87
CA ARG A 394 24.83 -24.22 13.70
C ARG A 394 25.76 -25.44 13.63
N PRO A 395 25.79 -26.16 12.49
CA PRO A 395 26.77 -27.22 12.27
C PRO A 395 28.20 -26.68 12.37
N LYS A 396 29.10 -27.44 13.01
CA LYS A 396 30.50 -27.02 13.21
C LYS A 396 31.28 -26.89 11.90
N ASP A 397 30.83 -27.55 10.85
CA ASP A 397 31.37 -27.54 9.49
C ASP A 397 30.63 -26.55 8.56
N SER A 398 29.74 -25.72 9.11
CA SER A 398 28.97 -24.73 8.36
C SER A 398 29.85 -23.67 7.71
N LYS A 399 29.72 -23.50 6.39
CA LYS A 399 30.49 -22.55 5.58
C LYS A 399 29.63 -21.34 5.20
N PRO A 400 30.20 -20.12 5.15
CA PRO A 400 29.50 -18.94 4.65
C PRO A 400 28.84 -19.22 3.29
N ALA A 401 27.63 -18.69 3.09
CA ALA A 401 26.93 -18.79 1.82
C ALA A 401 27.81 -18.20 0.70
N GLN A 402 27.99 -18.96 -0.38
CA GLN A 402 28.74 -18.47 -1.53
C GLN A 402 27.87 -17.52 -2.35
N ILE A 403 28.24 -16.25 -2.35
CA ILE A 403 27.63 -15.25 -3.21
C ILE A 403 28.22 -15.43 -4.63
N PRO A 404 27.38 -15.60 -5.65
CA PRO A 404 27.86 -15.80 -7.01
C PRO A 404 28.58 -14.53 -7.50
N THR A 405 29.78 -14.71 -8.05
CA THR A 405 30.54 -13.63 -8.72
C THR A 405 30.18 -13.50 -10.21
N HIS A 406 29.57 -14.56 -10.75
CA HIS A 406 29.12 -14.64 -12.14
C HIS A 406 27.67 -15.10 -12.17
N CYS A 407 26.92 -14.58 -13.15
CA CYS A 407 25.52 -14.89 -13.35
C CYS A 407 25.32 -16.40 -13.57
N PRO A 408 24.45 -17.08 -12.80
CA PRO A 408 24.25 -18.53 -12.94
C PRO A 408 23.59 -18.93 -14.28
N TYR A 409 23.05 -17.96 -15.03
CA TYR A 409 22.35 -18.20 -16.29
C TYR A 409 23.17 -17.86 -17.55
N CYS A 410 24.12 -16.94 -17.46
CA CYS A 410 24.91 -16.50 -18.63
C CYS A 410 26.41 -16.37 -18.36
N ASN A 411 26.85 -16.71 -17.15
CA ASN A 411 28.24 -16.65 -16.70
C ASN A 411 28.92 -15.28 -16.84
N SER A 412 28.15 -14.20 -17.03
CA SER A 412 28.69 -12.84 -17.06
C SER A 412 29.01 -12.34 -15.65
N LYS A 413 30.05 -11.52 -15.49
CA LYS A 413 30.42 -10.96 -14.19
C LYS A 413 29.26 -10.16 -13.60
N LEU A 414 28.95 -10.41 -12.33
CA LEU A 414 27.94 -9.67 -11.58
C LEU A 414 28.57 -8.41 -10.98
N ILE A 415 27.83 -7.31 -10.98
CA ILE A 415 28.31 -6.02 -10.45
C ILE A 415 27.23 -5.33 -9.62
N HIS A 416 27.68 -4.46 -8.71
CA HIS A 416 26.85 -3.40 -8.13
C HIS A 416 26.98 -2.17 -9.02
N LEU A 417 25.86 -1.49 -9.28
CA LEU A 417 25.89 -0.16 -9.89
C LEU A 417 26.16 0.87 -8.80
N GLU A 418 26.72 2.02 -9.16
CA GLU A 418 26.90 3.14 -8.21
C GLU A 418 25.57 3.43 -7.50
N ASP A 419 25.63 3.56 -6.17
CA ASP A 419 24.50 3.80 -5.26
C ASP A 419 23.43 2.70 -5.14
N GLU A 420 23.67 1.48 -5.65
CA GLU A 420 22.74 0.35 -5.49
C GLU A 420 23.28 -0.82 -4.65
N VAL A 421 22.48 -1.25 -3.67
CA VAL A 421 22.70 -2.47 -2.87
C VAL A 421 22.51 -3.76 -3.70
N ALA A 422 21.77 -3.67 -4.82
CA ALA A 422 21.41 -4.82 -5.62
C ALA A 422 22.60 -5.36 -6.45
N LEU A 423 22.90 -6.64 -6.30
CA LEU A 423 23.83 -7.36 -7.19
C LEU A 423 23.13 -7.64 -8.54
N ARG A 424 23.77 -7.31 -9.66
CA ARG A 424 23.15 -7.38 -10.99
C ARG A 424 23.95 -8.12 -12.03
N CYS A 425 23.23 -8.81 -12.92
CA CYS A 425 23.71 -9.21 -14.22
C CYS A 425 23.48 -8.08 -15.22
N ILE A 426 24.56 -7.56 -15.82
CA ILE A 426 24.49 -6.51 -16.85
C ILE A 426 24.51 -7.03 -18.27
N ASN A 427 24.52 -8.35 -18.47
CA ASN A 427 24.46 -8.92 -19.80
C ASN A 427 23.03 -8.85 -20.35
N PRO A 428 22.75 -8.00 -21.37
CA PRO A 428 21.40 -7.85 -21.93
C PRO A 428 20.93 -9.13 -22.65
N LYS A 429 21.85 -10.02 -23.03
CA LYS A 429 21.56 -11.32 -23.66
C LYS A 429 21.47 -12.45 -22.62
N CYS A 430 21.36 -12.13 -21.34
CA CYS A 430 21.18 -13.12 -20.30
C CYS A 430 19.86 -13.89 -20.50
N PRO A 431 19.87 -15.22 -20.67
CA PRO A 431 18.67 -16.00 -20.93
C PRO A 431 17.56 -15.77 -19.90
N ALA A 432 17.91 -15.62 -18.62
CA ALA A 432 16.94 -15.32 -17.57
C ALA A 432 16.29 -13.94 -17.74
N GLN A 433 17.07 -12.92 -18.11
CA GLN A 433 16.51 -11.57 -18.32
C GLN A 433 15.64 -11.52 -19.55
N VAL A 434 16.06 -12.18 -20.64
CA VAL A 434 15.27 -12.26 -21.86
C VAL A 434 13.93 -12.95 -21.61
N LYS A 435 13.91 -14.07 -20.88
CA LYS A 435 12.65 -14.75 -20.51
C LYS A 435 11.75 -13.90 -19.63
N GLU A 436 12.31 -13.17 -18.67
CA GLU A 436 11.55 -12.21 -17.84
C GLU A 436 11.05 -11.01 -18.66
N GLN A 437 11.82 -10.54 -19.64
CA GLN A 437 11.42 -9.47 -20.55
C GLN A 437 10.29 -9.91 -21.49
N LEU A 438 10.37 -11.12 -22.06
CA LEU A 438 9.28 -11.73 -22.83
C LEU A 438 8.01 -11.88 -21.98
N THR A 439 8.16 -12.30 -20.72
CA THR A 439 7.04 -12.46 -19.77
C THR A 439 6.41 -11.13 -19.44
N HIS A 440 7.22 -10.10 -19.22
CA HIS A 440 6.76 -8.74 -19.01
C HIS A 440 6.03 -8.18 -20.23
N PHE A 441 6.59 -8.37 -21.42
CA PHE A 441 6.01 -7.90 -22.68
C PHE A 441 4.62 -8.49 -22.92
N ALA A 442 4.43 -9.78 -22.62
CA ALA A 442 3.14 -10.47 -22.70
C ALA A 442 2.13 -10.06 -21.61
N SER A 443 2.58 -9.38 -20.55
CA SER A 443 1.76 -9.12 -19.37
C SER A 443 0.55 -8.22 -19.66
N ARG A 444 -0.47 -8.34 -18.80
CA ARG A 444 -1.74 -7.57 -18.91
C ARG A 444 -1.58 -6.06 -19.10
N ASN A 445 -0.60 -5.43 -18.45
CA ASN A 445 -0.41 -3.98 -18.52
C ASN A 445 0.48 -3.56 -19.72
N ALA A 446 1.23 -4.51 -20.29
CA ALA A 446 1.96 -4.36 -21.54
C ALA A 446 1.09 -4.81 -22.72
N MET A 447 1.57 -5.70 -23.60
CA MET A 447 0.85 -6.09 -24.81
C MET A 447 -0.35 -7.03 -24.56
N ASN A 448 -0.56 -7.51 -23.33
CA ASN A 448 -1.73 -8.30 -22.93
C ASN A 448 -1.99 -9.50 -23.85
N ILE A 449 -1.00 -10.38 -23.92
CA ILE A 449 -1.07 -11.60 -24.72
C ILE A 449 -1.53 -12.72 -23.80
N ASP A 450 -2.85 -12.87 -23.69
CA ASP A 450 -3.46 -13.90 -22.87
C ASP A 450 -3.03 -15.31 -23.33
N GLY A 451 -2.61 -16.13 -22.37
CA GLY A 451 -2.09 -17.48 -22.63
C GLY A 451 -0.56 -17.58 -22.78
N LEU A 452 0.15 -16.45 -22.94
CA LEU A 452 1.62 -16.43 -23.02
C LEU A 452 2.27 -16.23 -21.64
N GLY A 453 2.10 -17.24 -20.77
CA GLY A 453 2.66 -17.21 -19.41
C GLY A 453 4.13 -17.68 -19.32
N PRO A 454 4.77 -17.55 -18.14
CA PRO A 454 6.20 -17.87 -17.94
C PRO A 454 6.59 -19.30 -18.38
N LYS A 455 5.72 -20.29 -18.12
CA LYS A 455 5.94 -21.69 -18.52
C LYS A 455 5.96 -21.87 -20.04
N ILE A 456 5.16 -21.11 -20.78
CA ILE A 456 5.10 -21.20 -22.24
C ILE A 456 6.30 -20.50 -22.85
N ILE A 457 6.66 -19.33 -22.31
CA ILE A 457 7.86 -18.59 -22.71
C ILE A 457 9.12 -19.44 -22.48
N GLU A 458 9.21 -20.16 -21.37
CA GLU A 458 10.32 -21.10 -21.14
C GLU A 458 10.43 -22.14 -22.25
N GLN A 459 9.32 -22.74 -22.66
CA GLN A 459 9.32 -23.74 -23.75
C GLN A 459 9.70 -23.12 -25.09
N LEU A 460 9.10 -21.97 -25.45
CA LEU A 460 9.39 -21.25 -26.68
C LEU A 460 10.87 -20.86 -26.78
N TYR A 461 11.43 -20.32 -25.69
CA TYR A 461 12.83 -19.93 -25.61
C TYR A 461 13.77 -21.15 -25.68
N THR A 462 13.46 -22.22 -24.94
CA THR A 462 14.25 -23.46 -24.94
C THR A 462 14.30 -24.11 -26.32
N LYS A 463 13.18 -24.09 -27.05
CA LYS A 463 13.09 -24.59 -28.44
C LYS A 463 13.63 -23.60 -29.47
N LYS A 464 14.14 -22.43 -29.04
CA LYS A 464 14.67 -21.35 -29.88
C LYS A 464 13.65 -20.81 -30.89
N LEU A 465 12.36 -20.93 -30.59
CA LEU A 465 11.27 -20.39 -31.40
C LEU A 465 11.12 -18.87 -31.20
N VAL A 466 11.57 -18.37 -30.03
CA VAL A 466 11.54 -16.95 -29.67
C VAL A 466 12.87 -16.59 -29.02
N GLN A 467 13.56 -15.56 -29.53
CA GLN A 467 14.77 -15.00 -28.92
C GLN A 467 14.59 -13.57 -28.43
N ASP A 468 13.65 -12.83 -29.03
CA ASP A 468 13.25 -11.50 -28.62
C ASP A 468 11.73 -11.30 -28.72
N VAL A 469 11.24 -10.11 -28.36
CA VAL A 469 9.80 -9.82 -28.36
C VAL A 469 9.20 -9.75 -29.77
N ALA A 470 10.00 -9.50 -30.81
CA ALA A 470 9.50 -9.45 -32.18
C ALA A 470 9.20 -10.85 -32.74
N ASP A 471 9.97 -11.86 -32.31
CA ASP A 471 9.75 -13.25 -32.71
C ASP A 471 8.39 -13.81 -32.24
N ILE A 472 7.81 -13.28 -31.15
CA ILE A 472 6.47 -13.66 -30.68
C ILE A 472 5.44 -13.52 -31.81
N TYR A 473 5.57 -12.48 -32.63
CA TYR A 473 4.63 -12.17 -33.72
C TYR A 473 4.87 -12.98 -35.00
N LYS A 474 5.93 -13.79 -35.04
CA LYS A 474 6.27 -14.68 -36.15
C LYS A 474 5.86 -16.13 -35.90
N LEU A 475 5.37 -16.44 -34.69
CA LEU A 475 4.96 -17.79 -34.30
C LEU A 475 3.81 -18.31 -35.17
N THR A 476 3.96 -19.56 -35.62
CA THR A 476 2.94 -20.27 -36.41
C THR A 476 2.22 -21.33 -35.58
N ALA A 477 1.11 -21.85 -36.12
CA ALA A 477 0.39 -22.96 -35.50
C ALA A 477 1.29 -24.22 -35.37
N ASP A 478 2.15 -24.46 -36.36
CA ASP A 478 3.08 -25.59 -36.36
C ASP A 478 4.14 -25.47 -35.25
N ASP A 479 4.67 -24.26 -35.02
CA ASP A 479 5.62 -24.00 -33.93
C ASP A 479 4.99 -24.30 -32.57
N LEU A 480 3.77 -23.80 -32.34
CA LEU A 480 3.03 -23.99 -31.10
C LEU A 480 2.59 -25.44 -30.88
N ASN A 481 2.32 -26.18 -31.96
CA ASN A 481 1.97 -27.59 -31.89
C ASN A 481 3.14 -28.47 -31.39
N THR A 482 4.38 -27.96 -31.47
CA THR A 482 5.51 -28.66 -30.85
C THR A 482 5.48 -28.60 -29.33
N LEU A 483 4.78 -27.66 -28.70
CA LEU A 483 4.85 -27.40 -27.26
C LEU A 483 4.02 -28.39 -26.42
N ASP A 484 4.50 -28.67 -25.21
CA ASP A 484 3.84 -29.59 -24.30
C ASP A 484 2.54 -28.98 -23.78
N GLY A 485 1.44 -29.71 -23.91
CA GLY A 485 0.12 -29.29 -23.44
C GLY A 485 -0.65 -28.36 -24.38
N PHE A 486 -0.13 -28.09 -25.59
CA PHE A 486 -0.87 -27.35 -26.61
C PHE A 486 -1.77 -28.27 -27.43
N LYS A 487 -3.03 -27.85 -27.61
CA LYS A 487 -4.00 -28.45 -28.52
C LYS A 487 -4.53 -27.37 -29.45
N GLU A 488 -5.19 -27.77 -30.52
CA GLU A 488 -5.74 -26.86 -31.55
C GLU A 488 -6.44 -25.61 -30.97
N LYS A 489 -7.29 -25.79 -29.94
CA LYS A 489 -7.99 -24.67 -29.28
C LYS A 489 -7.03 -23.69 -28.56
N SER A 490 -6.02 -24.19 -27.85
CA SER A 490 -5.07 -23.30 -27.14
C SER A 490 -4.12 -22.61 -28.11
N ILE A 491 -3.74 -23.28 -29.20
CA ILE A 491 -2.96 -22.71 -30.30
C ILE A 491 -3.72 -21.53 -30.91
N ASN A 492 -4.97 -21.76 -31.32
CA ASN A 492 -5.80 -20.70 -31.91
C ASN A 492 -6.00 -19.53 -30.95
N ASN A 493 -6.32 -19.80 -29.68
CA ASN A 493 -6.48 -18.75 -28.68
C ASN A 493 -5.21 -17.89 -28.53
N LEU A 494 -4.03 -18.51 -28.48
CA LEU A 494 -2.77 -17.79 -28.33
C LEU A 494 -2.43 -16.97 -29.58
N LEU A 495 -2.58 -17.54 -30.78
CA LEU A 495 -2.36 -16.80 -32.03
C LEU A 495 -3.32 -15.62 -32.17
N THR A 496 -4.59 -15.79 -31.80
CA THR A 496 -5.56 -14.70 -31.76
C THR A 496 -5.17 -13.62 -30.74
N ALA A 497 -4.69 -14.00 -29.55
CA ALA A 497 -4.21 -13.04 -28.55
C ALA A 497 -2.99 -12.25 -29.04
N ILE A 498 -2.03 -12.92 -29.70
CA ILE A 498 -0.86 -12.28 -30.32
C ILE A 498 -1.31 -11.29 -31.40
N ASP A 499 -2.20 -11.70 -32.30
CA ASP A 499 -2.67 -10.85 -33.40
C ASP A 499 -3.45 -9.63 -32.90
N ASN A 500 -4.38 -9.82 -31.96
CA ASN A 500 -5.12 -8.73 -31.32
C ASN A 500 -4.19 -7.71 -30.65
N SER A 501 -3.07 -8.17 -30.09
CA SER A 501 -2.12 -7.28 -29.41
C SER A 501 -1.41 -6.29 -30.35
N LYS A 502 -1.34 -6.57 -31.66
CA LYS A 502 -0.70 -5.68 -32.65
C LYS A 502 -1.38 -4.31 -32.73
N SER A 503 -2.69 -4.28 -32.48
CA SER A 503 -3.51 -3.06 -32.53
C SER A 503 -3.53 -2.28 -31.21
N ASN A 504 -2.76 -2.71 -30.20
CA ASN A 504 -2.66 -1.97 -28.94
C ASN A 504 -2.05 -0.58 -29.14
N SER A 505 -2.46 0.37 -28.30
CA SER A 505 -1.90 1.72 -28.29
C SER A 505 -0.44 1.73 -27.79
N VAL A 506 0.37 2.66 -28.30
CA VAL A 506 1.83 2.66 -28.15
C VAL A 506 2.33 2.74 -26.70
N GLU A 507 1.55 3.27 -25.75
CA GLU A 507 1.94 3.30 -24.33
C GLU A 507 2.16 1.90 -23.75
N ARG A 508 1.41 0.91 -24.25
CA ARG A 508 1.53 -0.50 -23.84
C ARG A 508 2.80 -1.11 -24.38
N LEU A 509 3.19 -0.72 -25.60
CA LEU A 509 4.46 -1.11 -26.19
C LEU A 509 5.62 -0.48 -25.43
N ILE A 510 5.59 0.83 -25.14
CA ILE A 510 6.63 1.54 -24.38
C ILE A 510 6.84 0.85 -23.02
N PHE A 511 5.75 0.54 -22.31
CA PHE A 511 5.84 -0.21 -21.07
C PHE A 511 6.38 -1.64 -21.27
N GLY A 512 5.95 -2.33 -22.34
CA GLY A 512 6.37 -3.69 -22.69
C GLY A 512 7.84 -3.82 -23.06
N LEU A 513 8.45 -2.79 -23.67
CA LEU A 513 9.89 -2.76 -23.99
C LEU A 513 10.76 -2.86 -22.73
N GLY A 514 10.24 -2.40 -21.59
CA GLY A 514 10.90 -2.55 -20.30
C GLY A 514 12.07 -1.61 -20.08
N ILE A 515 11.95 -0.38 -20.58
CA ILE A 515 12.92 0.70 -20.38
C ILE A 515 13.07 0.98 -18.88
N ARG A 516 14.32 1.11 -18.40
CA ARG A 516 14.62 1.31 -16.97
C ARG A 516 13.93 2.58 -16.46
N HIS A 517 13.37 2.52 -15.25
CA HIS A 517 12.60 3.59 -14.61
C HIS A 517 11.30 4.02 -15.31
N VAL A 518 10.98 3.47 -16.48
CA VAL A 518 9.74 3.77 -17.23
C VAL A 518 8.65 2.76 -16.89
N GLY A 519 7.82 3.10 -15.90
CA GLY A 519 6.60 2.34 -15.57
C GLY A 519 5.43 2.65 -16.51
N ALA A 520 4.30 1.95 -16.34
CA ALA A 520 3.12 2.09 -17.22
C ALA A 520 2.57 3.52 -17.29
N LYS A 521 2.56 4.23 -16.15
CA LYS A 521 2.15 5.65 -16.09
C LYS A 521 3.09 6.54 -16.89
N ALA A 522 4.40 6.36 -16.72
CA ALA A 522 5.40 7.15 -17.44
C ALA A 522 5.31 6.90 -18.95
N GLY A 523 5.22 5.63 -19.36
CA GLY A 523 5.03 5.25 -20.76
C GLY A 523 3.78 5.87 -21.39
N ARG A 524 2.68 5.97 -20.64
CA ARG A 524 1.47 6.66 -21.08
C ARG A 524 1.64 8.16 -21.25
N ILE A 525 2.24 8.85 -20.27
CA ILE A 525 2.48 10.30 -20.36
C ILE A 525 3.38 10.62 -21.56
N LEU A 526 4.42 9.80 -21.78
CA LEU A 526 5.29 9.94 -22.95
C LEU A 526 4.53 9.70 -24.26
N ALA A 527 3.70 8.67 -24.33
CA ALA A 527 2.86 8.41 -25.50
C ALA A 527 1.86 9.54 -25.78
N GLU A 528 1.23 10.10 -24.74
CA GLU A 528 0.30 11.23 -24.84
C GLU A 528 1.00 12.49 -25.37
N HIS A 529 2.23 12.75 -24.91
CA HIS A 529 2.99 13.94 -25.30
C HIS A 529 3.58 13.83 -26.72
N PHE A 530 4.23 12.69 -27.04
CA PHE A 530 4.93 12.51 -28.30
C PHE A 530 4.04 11.93 -29.42
N GLY A 531 2.88 11.36 -29.09
CA GLY A 531 1.89 10.84 -30.02
C GLY A 531 2.25 9.51 -30.70
N ASN A 532 3.53 9.24 -30.95
CA ASN A 532 4.00 7.96 -31.49
C ASN A 532 5.42 7.64 -31.01
N LEU A 533 5.84 6.39 -31.22
CA LEU A 533 7.16 5.92 -30.76
C LEU A 533 8.33 6.61 -31.48
N ASP A 534 8.17 6.94 -32.76
CA ASP A 534 9.25 7.55 -33.56
C ASP A 534 9.60 8.96 -33.07
N ASN A 535 8.58 9.73 -32.68
CA ASN A 535 8.76 11.05 -32.07
C ASN A 535 9.50 10.94 -30.73
N LEU A 536 9.14 9.96 -29.88
CA LEU A 536 9.84 9.72 -28.62
C LEU A 536 11.30 9.30 -28.84
N MET A 537 11.57 8.47 -29.86
CA MET A 537 12.93 8.05 -30.22
C MET A 537 13.81 9.18 -30.71
N ALA A 538 13.22 10.19 -31.37
CA ALA A 538 13.92 11.36 -31.88
C ALA A 538 14.07 12.49 -30.83
N ALA A 539 13.33 12.43 -29.73
CA ALA A 539 13.32 13.46 -28.71
C ALA A 539 14.67 13.58 -27.99
N SER A 540 15.10 14.82 -27.76
CA SER A 540 16.25 15.15 -26.93
C SER A 540 15.97 14.90 -25.45
N THR A 541 17.04 14.75 -24.65
CA THR A 541 16.92 14.61 -23.20
C THR A 541 16.18 15.80 -22.57
N ASP A 542 16.41 17.01 -23.06
CA ASP A 542 15.74 18.23 -22.59
C ASP A 542 14.23 18.24 -22.90
N GLU A 543 13.83 17.75 -24.08
CA GLU A 543 12.41 17.60 -24.43
C GLU A 543 11.72 16.57 -23.53
N ILE A 544 12.37 15.43 -23.25
CA ILE A 544 11.84 14.41 -22.32
C ILE A 544 11.75 14.97 -20.90
N LEU A 545 12.75 15.75 -20.44
CA LEU A 545 12.75 16.44 -19.15
C LEU A 545 11.63 17.48 -19.02
N SER A 546 11.23 18.10 -20.13
CA SER A 546 10.15 19.09 -20.15
C SER A 546 8.76 18.47 -19.93
N VAL A 547 8.64 17.15 -20.12
CA VAL A 547 7.40 16.42 -19.86
C VAL A 547 7.16 16.35 -18.35
N ASN A 548 6.04 16.91 -17.90
CA ASN A 548 5.66 16.95 -16.50
C ASN A 548 5.72 15.55 -15.86
N THR A 549 6.35 15.44 -14.68
CA THR A 549 6.66 14.19 -13.93
C THR A 549 7.82 13.33 -14.43
N MET A 550 8.58 13.77 -15.44
CA MET A 550 9.84 13.11 -15.85
C MET A 550 11.04 13.72 -15.12
N GLY A 551 11.75 12.90 -14.33
CA GLY A 551 13.02 13.29 -13.70
C GLY A 551 14.23 12.96 -14.58
N GLU A 552 15.39 13.52 -14.26
CA GLU A 552 16.66 13.31 -14.97
C GLU A 552 17.00 11.84 -15.19
N ILE A 553 16.81 11.00 -14.17
CA ILE A 553 17.09 9.56 -14.24
C ILE A 553 16.23 8.86 -15.32
N ILE A 554 14.97 9.27 -15.48
CA ILE A 554 14.06 8.68 -16.47
C ILE A 554 14.45 9.16 -17.88
N ALA A 555 14.72 10.46 -18.04
CA ALA A 555 15.13 11.02 -19.32
C ALA A 555 16.42 10.38 -19.83
N ASP A 556 17.45 10.26 -18.97
CA ASP A 556 18.71 9.60 -19.30
C ASP A 556 18.52 8.13 -19.67
N SER A 557 17.67 7.41 -18.93
CA SER A 557 17.36 6.00 -19.21
C SER A 557 16.69 5.81 -20.57
N ILE A 558 15.79 6.72 -20.96
CA ILE A 558 15.11 6.68 -22.26
C ILE A 558 16.08 7.02 -23.39
N SER A 559 16.82 8.11 -23.26
CA SER A 559 17.81 8.53 -24.26
C SER A 559 18.87 7.44 -24.48
N THR A 560 19.39 6.85 -23.39
CA THR A 560 20.35 5.75 -23.45
C THR A 560 19.75 4.51 -24.13
N TYR A 561 18.49 4.17 -23.83
CA TYR A 561 17.83 3.01 -24.42
C TYR A 561 17.65 3.15 -25.93
N PHE A 562 17.14 4.29 -26.42
CA PHE A 562 16.89 4.49 -27.85
C PHE A 562 18.16 4.82 -28.67
N ALA A 563 19.22 5.28 -28.01
CA ALA A 563 20.53 5.43 -28.66
C ALA A 563 21.15 4.09 -29.08
N ASN A 564 20.76 2.97 -28.44
CA ASN A 564 21.29 1.64 -28.70
C ASN A 564 20.86 1.07 -30.06
N ASP A 565 21.82 0.62 -30.88
CA ASP A 565 21.56 0.09 -32.21
C ASP A 565 20.77 -1.23 -32.22
N ASP A 566 20.95 -2.09 -31.22
CA ASP A 566 20.15 -3.32 -31.08
C ASP A 566 18.68 -2.98 -30.81
N VAL A 567 18.41 -1.90 -30.06
CA VAL A 567 17.04 -1.42 -29.81
C VAL A 567 16.43 -0.86 -31.10
N LYS A 568 17.16 -0.05 -31.86
CA LYS A 568 16.68 0.45 -33.17
C LYS A 568 16.33 -0.70 -34.11
N LYS A 569 17.13 -1.76 -34.12
CA LYS A 569 16.86 -2.98 -34.89
C LYS A 569 15.57 -3.67 -34.43
N LEU A 570 15.41 -3.86 -33.11
CA LEU A 570 14.20 -4.45 -32.53
C LEU A 570 12.94 -3.66 -32.91
N ILE A 571 12.98 -2.32 -32.82
CA ILE A 571 11.83 -1.48 -33.20
C ILE A 571 11.49 -1.66 -34.68
N ASN A 572 12.48 -1.74 -35.57
CA ASN A 572 12.23 -1.99 -36.99
C ASN A 572 11.63 -3.39 -37.24
N GLU A 573 12.07 -4.41 -36.51
CA GLU A 573 11.47 -5.75 -36.57
C GLU A 573 10.01 -5.74 -36.10
N LEU A 574 9.70 -5.01 -35.01
CA LEU A 574 8.32 -4.81 -34.55
C LEU A 574 7.45 -4.07 -35.57
N LYS A 575 8.00 -3.06 -36.27
CA LYS A 575 7.29 -2.40 -37.39
C LYS A 575 7.00 -3.38 -38.52
N SER A 576 7.94 -4.26 -38.85
CA SER A 576 7.79 -5.23 -39.95
C SER A 576 6.67 -6.25 -39.73
N VAL A 577 6.31 -6.51 -38.47
CA VAL A 577 5.19 -7.39 -38.07
C VAL A 577 3.88 -6.63 -37.81
N ASN A 578 3.79 -5.36 -38.25
CA ASN A 578 2.63 -4.47 -38.19
C ASN A 578 2.15 -4.15 -36.76
N ILE A 579 3.07 -3.97 -35.82
CA ILE A 579 2.76 -3.41 -34.50
C ILE A 579 2.36 -1.94 -34.66
N ASN A 580 1.27 -1.54 -34.03
CA ASN A 580 0.88 -0.14 -33.95
C ASN A 580 1.90 0.67 -33.13
N MET A 581 2.44 1.72 -33.75
CA MET A 581 3.41 2.64 -33.14
C MET A 581 2.77 3.96 -32.68
N ASN A 582 1.47 4.12 -32.85
CA ASN A 582 0.74 5.35 -32.55
C ASN A 582 -0.01 5.26 -31.23
N PHE A 583 -0.14 6.40 -30.56
CA PHE A 583 -1.06 6.55 -29.45
C PHE A 583 -2.50 6.62 -29.99
N ILE A 584 -3.39 5.76 -29.48
CA ILE A 584 -4.80 5.68 -29.88
C ILE A 584 -5.70 6.42 -28.88
N GLY A 585 -5.15 6.91 -27.76
CA GLY A 585 -5.90 7.78 -26.85
C GLY A 585 -6.12 9.18 -27.45
N SER A 586 -7.00 9.97 -26.83
CA SER A 586 -7.20 11.37 -27.20
C SER A 586 -5.90 12.14 -27.00
N SER A 587 -5.11 12.28 -28.06
CA SER A 587 -4.01 13.22 -28.13
C SER A 587 -4.58 14.63 -27.98
N ASN A 588 -3.94 15.49 -27.16
CA ASN A 588 -4.20 16.93 -27.16
C ASN A 588 -3.83 17.46 -28.56
N SER A 589 -4.76 17.36 -29.51
CA SER A 589 -4.62 17.97 -30.83
C SER A 589 -4.59 19.47 -30.65
N ASN A 590 -3.61 20.12 -31.27
CA ASN A 590 -3.43 21.57 -31.35
C ASN A 590 -4.55 22.25 -32.16
N GLU A 591 -5.82 22.05 -31.82
CA GLU A 591 -6.88 23.00 -32.19
C GLU A 591 -6.88 24.10 -31.12
N THR A 592 -6.00 25.07 -31.28
CA THR A 592 -5.94 26.24 -30.40
C THR A 592 -7.15 27.12 -30.67
N ASN A 593 -8.15 27.05 -29.78
CA ASN A 593 -9.18 28.06 -29.71
C ASN A 593 -8.71 29.18 -28.77
N VAL A 594 -8.58 30.41 -29.29
CA VAL A 594 -8.09 31.60 -28.54
C VAL A 594 -8.92 31.86 -27.27
N HIS A 595 -10.17 31.44 -27.25
CA HIS A 595 -11.06 31.61 -26.11
C HIS A 595 -10.83 30.59 -25.00
N PHE A 596 -10.25 29.42 -25.29
CA PHE A 596 -10.22 28.27 -24.37
C PHE A 596 -8.82 27.69 -24.09
N THR A 597 -7.84 27.89 -24.97
CA THR A 597 -6.48 27.38 -24.83
C THR A 597 -5.84 27.87 -23.52
N ASP A 598 -5.29 26.94 -22.73
CA ASP A 598 -4.64 27.16 -21.43
C ASP A 598 -5.52 27.79 -20.33
N LYS A 599 -6.85 27.92 -20.55
CA LYS A 599 -7.75 28.50 -19.57
C LYS A 599 -8.31 27.47 -18.60
N ILE A 600 -8.47 27.86 -17.33
CA ILE A 600 -9.16 27.07 -16.31
C ILE A 600 -10.65 27.40 -16.35
N ILE A 601 -11.45 26.44 -16.82
CA ILE A 601 -12.88 26.61 -17.04
C ILE A 601 -13.69 25.81 -16.02
N VAL A 602 -14.77 26.39 -15.51
CA VAL A 602 -15.76 25.68 -14.68
C VAL A 602 -17.10 25.71 -15.38
N ILE A 603 -17.81 24.57 -15.38
CA ILE A 603 -19.18 24.46 -15.93
C ILE A 603 -20.15 24.33 -14.76
N THR A 604 -21.20 25.15 -14.74
CA THR A 604 -22.26 25.10 -13.72
C THR A 604 -23.65 25.29 -14.33
N GLY A 605 -24.69 24.86 -13.62
CA GLY A 605 -26.07 24.88 -14.13
C GLY A 605 -26.40 23.75 -15.11
N THR A 606 -27.65 23.72 -15.54
CA THR A 606 -28.21 22.83 -16.56
C THR A 606 -28.08 23.50 -17.92
N LEU A 607 -27.41 22.82 -18.85
CA LEU A 607 -27.22 23.26 -20.23
C LEU A 607 -28.34 22.68 -21.10
N GLU A 608 -28.87 23.47 -22.02
CA GLU A 608 -29.99 23.11 -22.89
C GLU A 608 -29.52 22.39 -24.17
N ASN A 609 -28.37 22.78 -24.72
CA ASN A 609 -27.84 22.31 -26.00
C ASN A 609 -26.75 21.24 -25.86
N TYR A 610 -26.10 21.15 -24.70
CA TYR A 610 -24.97 20.23 -24.48
C TYR A 610 -25.14 19.36 -23.24
N LYS A 611 -24.76 18.08 -23.33
CA LYS A 611 -24.50 17.30 -22.10
C LYS A 611 -23.19 17.77 -21.48
N ARG A 612 -23.17 17.96 -20.16
CA ARG A 612 -21.99 18.45 -19.41
C ARG A 612 -20.73 17.62 -19.69
N SER A 613 -20.84 16.29 -19.81
CA SER A 613 -19.71 15.41 -20.09
C SER A 613 -19.15 15.62 -21.50
N GLU A 614 -20.02 15.78 -22.50
CA GLU A 614 -19.65 16.01 -23.90
C GLU A 614 -18.99 17.38 -24.07
N LEU A 615 -19.54 18.42 -23.42
CA LEU A 615 -18.96 19.76 -23.44
C LEU A 615 -17.61 19.82 -22.69
N SER A 616 -17.49 19.11 -21.57
CA SER A 616 -16.22 19.05 -20.82
C SER A 616 -15.12 18.45 -21.67
N GLN A 617 -15.43 17.37 -22.41
CA GLN A 617 -14.48 16.75 -23.32
C GLN A 617 -14.13 17.70 -24.46
N LYS A 618 -15.13 18.32 -25.11
CA LYS A 618 -14.90 19.28 -26.20
C LYS A 618 -14.01 20.46 -25.79
N LEU A 619 -14.16 20.98 -24.57
CA LEU A 619 -13.32 22.06 -24.06
C LEU A 619 -11.90 21.60 -23.74
N VAL A 620 -11.73 20.37 -23.23
CA VAL A 620 -10.40 19.77 -23.03
C VAL A 620 -9.71 19.53 -24.37
N ASP A 621 -10.45 19.06 -25.38
CA ASP A 621 -9.94 18.85 -26.74
C ASP A 621 -9.48 20.17 -27.39
N LEU A 622 -10.08 21.31 -26.99
CA LEU A 622 -9.68 22.68 -27.39
C LEU A 622 -8.58 23.29 -26.49
N GLY A 623 -7.91 22.49 -25.67
CA GLY A 623 -6.78 22.91 -24.84
C GLY A 623 -7.14 23.58 -23.50
N ALA A 624 -8.39 23.49 -23.04
CA ALA A 624 -8.79 24.04 -21.75
C ALA A 624 -8.62 23.04 -20.59
N LYS A 625 -8.41 23.57 -19.39
CA LYS A 625 -8.44 22.80 -18.15
C LYS A 625 -9.81 22.92 -17.47
N VAL A 626 -10.67 21.93 -17.66
CA VAL A 626 -12.00 21.91 -17.03
C VAL A 626 -11.90 21.43 -15.57
N THR A 627 -12.38 22.24 -14.62
CA THR A 627 -12.34 21.95 -13.19
C THR A 627 -13.73 21.99 -12.55
N GLY A 628 -13.88 21.29 -11.42
CA GLY A 628 -15.17 21.17 -10.73
C GLY A 628 -15.53 22.33 -9.80
N SER A 629 -14.59 23.25 -9.54
CA SER A 629 -14.71 24.27 -8.48
C SER A 629 -14.16 25.62 -8.92
N VAL A 630 -14.90 26.69 -8.63
CA VAL A 630 -14.43 28.07 -8.86
C VAL A 630 -13.41 28.44 -7.79
N THR A 631 -12.22 28.85 -8.24
CA THR A 631 -11.09 29.31 -7.44
C THR A 631 -10.58 30.65 -7.97
N LYS A 632 -9.63 31.29 -7.29
CA LYS A 632 -8.96 32.50 -7.79
C LYS A 632 -8.19 32.29 -9.11
N LYS A 633 -7.88 31.04 -9.45
CA LYS A 633 -7.19 30.67 -10.70
C LYS A 633 -8.19 30.33 -11.83
N THR A 634 -9.49 30.39 -11.57
CA THR A 634 -10.49 30.11 -12.60
C THR A 634 -10.63 31.31 -13.52
N ASP A 635 -10.34 31.10 -14.81
CA ASP A 635 -10.37 32.14 -15.83
C ASP A 635 -11.79 32.38 -16.36
N LEU A 636 -12.58 31.30 -16.52
CA LEU A 636 -13.89 31.35 -17.16
C LEU A 636 -14.91 30.42 -16.47
N LEU A 637 -16.13 30.92 -16.26
CA LEU A 637 -17.29 30.12 -15.81
C LEU A 637 -18.34 30.08 -16.93
N ILE A 638 -18.72 28.88 -17.34
CA ILE A 638 -19.86 28.63 -18.23
C ILE A 638 -21.09 28.36 -17.37
N ALA A 639 -22.10 29.22 -17.45
CA ALA A 639 -23.29 29.18 -16.61
C ALA A 639 -24.55 28.82 -17.42
N GLY A 640 -25.09 27.62 -17.20
CA GLY A 640 -26.41 27.21 -17.65
C GLY A 640 -27.54 27.63 -16.71
N THR A 641 -28.77 27.23 -17.01
CA THR A 641 -29.93 27.50 -16.15
C THR A 641 -29.74 26.88 -14.75
N LYS A 642 -30.08 27.60 -13.67
CA LYS A 642 -29.84 27.17 -12.26
C LYS A 642 -28.36 27.02 -11.87
N ALA A 643 -27.49 27.94 -12.30
CA ALA A 643 -26.04 27.96 -12.02
C ALA A 643 -25.61 28.01 -10.53
N GLY A 644 -26.52 28.26 -9.59
CA GLY A 644 -26.36 28.01 -8.15
C GLY A 644 -25.18 28.73 -7.48
N SER A 645 -24.64 28.13 -6.41
CA SER A 645 -23.60 28.71 -5.55
C SER A 645 -22.25 28.99 -6.25
N LYS A 646 -21.98 28.31 -7.37
CA LYS A 646 -20.76 28.53 -8.18
C LYS A 646 -20.82 29.83 -8.97
N LEU A 647 -22.00 30.24 -9.42
CA LEU A 647 -22.20 31.54 -10.07
C LEU A 647 -21.90 32.68 -9.09
N THR A 648 -22.47 32.60 -7.89
CA THR A 648 -22.23 33.58 -6.83
C THR A 648 -20.75 33.67 -6.46
N LYS A 649 -20.07 32.53 -6.37
CA LYS A 649 -18.63 32.47 -6.08
C LYS A 649 -17.77 33.07 -7.20
N ALA A 650 -18.13 32.85 -8.46
CA ALA A 650 -17.43 33.46 -9.60
C ALA A 650 -17.61 34.99 -9.66
N GLN A 651 -18.81 35.48 -9.37
CA GLN A 651 -19.09 36.92 -9.27
C GLN A 651 -18.26 37.59 -8.16
N GLN A 652 -18.14 36.95 -7.00
CA GLN A 652 -17.33 37.46 -5.88
C GLN A 652 -15.83 37.50 -6.19
N LEU A 653 -15.34 36.58 -7.03
CA LEU A 653 -13.93 36.46 -7.39
C LEU A 653 -13.56 37.24 -8.66
N GLY A 654 -14.53 37.86 -9.34
CA GLY A 654 -14.31 38.60 -10.59
C GLY A 654 -13.98 37.70 -11.79
N THR A 655 -14.32 36.41 -11.73
CA THR A 655 -14.12 35.46 -12.84
C THR A 655 -15.05 35.82 -14.00
N GLN A 656 -14.57 35.70 -15.24
CA GLN A 656 -15.39 35.93 -16.44
C GLN A 656 -16.52 34.90 -16.52
N ILE A 657 -17.76 35.33 -16.75
CA ILE A 657 -18.94 34.46 -16.82
C ILE A 657 -19.56 34.56 -18.21
N ILE A 658 -19.78 33.43 -18.86
CA ILE A 658 -20.47 33.34 -20.15
C ILE A 658 -21.67 32.40 -20.08
N ASP A 659 -22.68 32.67 -20.91
CA ASP A 659 -23.86 31.83 -21.09
C ASP A 659 -23.69 30.85 -22.27
N GLU A 660 -24.70 30.00 -22.47
CA GLU A 660 -24.66 28.96 -23.51
C GLU A 660 -24.75 29.51 -24.94
N ALA A 661 -25.32 30.72 -25.11
CA ALA A 661 -25.33 31.41 -26.40
C ALA A 661 -23.91 31.89 -26.76
N THR A 662 -23.26 32.60 -25.84
CA THR A 662 -21.87 33.08 -26.01
C THR A 662 -20.88 31.92 -26.16
N LEU A 663 -21.11 30.81 -25.44
CA LEU A 663 -20.34 29.58 -25.61
C LEU A 663 -20.44 29.03 -27.03
N SER A 664 -21.63 29.07 -27.64
CA SER A 664 -21.83 28.56 -29.00
C SER A 664 -21.08 29.41 -30.00
N ASP A 665 -21.11 30.74 -29.86
CA ASP A 665 -20.32 31.66 -30.68
C ASP A 665 -18.81 31.37 -30.57
N TYR A 666 -18.29 31.19 -29.35
CA TYR A 666 -16.86 30.88 -29.13
C TYR A 666 -16.44 29.51 -29.67
N LEU A 667 -17.38 28.55 -29.73
CA LEU A 667 -17.14 27.23 -30.31
C LEU A 667 -17.24 27.22 -31.84
N ASP A 668 -17.97 28.16 -32.43
CA ASP A 668 -18.07 28.32 -33.89
C ASP A 668 -16.92 29.16 -34.47
N ASP A 669 -16.33 30.09 -33.70
CA ASP A 669 -15.04 30.74 -34.02
C ASP A 669 -13.86 29.75 -34.13
N ALA A 670 -14.06 28.47 -33.76
CA ALA A 670 -13.07 27.39 -33.95
C ALA A 670 -13.13 26.74 -35.34
N LYS A 671 -14.11 27.08 -36.18
CA LYS A 671 -14.35 26.46 -37.50
C LYS A 671 -13.85 27.29 -38.69
N GLU A 672 -13.44 28.54 -38.47
CA GLU A 672 -12.63 29.32 -39.45
C GLU A 672 -11.14 29.12 -39.17
#